data_AF-A0A1J4J6W0-F1
#
_entry.id   AF-A0A1J4J6W0-F1
#
_cell.length_a   1.000
_cell.length_b   1.000
_cell.length_c   1.000
_cell.angle_alpha   90.00
_cell.angle_beta   90.00
_cell.angle_gamma   90.00
#
_symmetry.space_group_name_H-M   'P 1'
#
loop_
_entity.id
_entity.type
_entity.pdbx_description
1 polymer ?
#
loop_
_entity_poly.entity_id
_entity_poly.type
_entity_poly.pdbx_seq_one_letter_code
_entity_poly.pdbx_strand_id
1 'polypeptide(L)'
;MTFNLTFSFFTYIKIDLDSLQQFAVNPVDFETDSRIIINPSIGRTANITVQREKSTGKYVVRKINKNSVPLTVFMREVKLLATIKHPAIVPFVGFSQANNYHNFNAIYTLFIDGGSLHDAIVHCEKGEVDLNQWDPTHKLIIAFGMAAALEHIHSHRWVHRDFKPANVLLDRYLRPYVCDFGSSKDENPGIPILQSMCMSTPTIMAPELFTNNRNVNRRPHQNNNNNNFNNNQNPQLYNQNNNIQYMNQELPSNIQNNQNLNQNNSNFQNNSNFQNNNNAYQNNNNAQNNEYMTDDDFLYDSKLDVYAYGVTLFEMFTFSIPYQNWSFMEVMSFVLEGKRPPIPRYVENHWKELIEQCWAQDPNDRPTFHQILEKLNQKPYLNGTINIEMFNEYKKVVAPKDLLEKEEMIKINPIAYNAVKPLNALMNSAIDGDAVSQLNLGIIYFEGNRVEQCLETAIHYFQPVANQVLTKDNENLVSTAELYLGLCNKMLEPPNYDVAGQYFRRARNHGQVAASYHLAELMYNGKIRIGSNDDVIKLYEYAADNGNVNAQIKFASIFYYGRLNQVPNKMKAMKYFKMASDQADPKMMFFWGHYNEYGINIPQNIHEGIRLLKLAAETGNKDAQYTYAFHLFNAIYLEKNDTLALEYFTKAASKNHKLATTFCAAMLDSSQHEHAAQFMYKAFSFKEPIGVGLYGIQLLKQNRKIEAISPLDYSAQRGCIHAMLALGKICENDQKFENATKYYENAALHCHFLDTCCHCTPTPMPAYKCEKCAMIICRGCAKQCHKNHPITFIGEKILLDCQCGSRGIQQCSSCYTRRPVFQHMFYCKTCEDSVRVGSSNDKWICRTCAMKCHVGHQIIDGGIQMSICYCEKCIKPNATNIPQSEGQCL
;
A
#
# COMPACT_ATOMS: atom_id res chain seq x y z
N MET A 1 29.11 -44.38 -21.88
CA MET A 1 28.25 -43.17 -21.99
C MET A 1 27.92 -42.69 -20.58
N THR A 2 27.65 -41.38 -20.42
CA THR A 2 27.03 -40.71 -19.25
C THR A 2 27.65 -40.89 -17.85
N PHE A 3 28.42 -39.87 -17.44
CA PHE A 3 28.45 -39.20 -16.12
C PHE A 3 28.10 -40.00 -14.85
N ASN A 4 29.07 -40.12 -13.92
CA ASN A 4 29.12 -39.27 -12.70
C ASN A 4 30.35 -39.56 -11.79
N LEU A 5 30.54 -38.69 -10.78
CA LEU A 5 31.49 -38.74 -9.66
C LEU A 5 32.94 -38.26 -10.02
N THR A 6 33.62 -37.43 -9.21
CA THR A 6 33.37 -36.95 -7.83
C THR A 6 33.47 -35.43 -7.68
N PHE A 7 32.55 -34.83 -6.91
CA PHE A 7 32.60 -33.42 -6.46
C PHE A 7 33.22 -33.37 -5.06
N SER A 8 34.07 -32.38 -4.76
CA SER A 8 34.65 -32.19 -3.42
C SER A 8 34.75 -30.70 -3.04
N PHE A 9 33.98 -30.32 -2.02
CA PHE A 9 34.20 -29.20 -1.10
C PHE A 9 34.67 -27.84 -1.64
N PHE A 10 33.74 -27.09 -2.27
CA PHE A 10 33.57 -25.65 -1.99
C PHE A 10 32.09 -25.26 -2.21
N THR A 11 31.31 -25.17 -1.14
CA THR A 11 30.01 -24.49 -1.15
C THR A 11 30.24 -22.99 -0.98
N TYR A 12 29.94 -22.18 -2.00
CA TYR A 12 29.17 -20.92 -1.86
C TYR A 12 28.81 -20.35 -3.25
N ILE A 13 27.61 -19.78 -3.33
CA ILE A 13 26.96 -19.15 -4.51
C ILE A 13 26.72 -20.11 -5.70
N LYS A 14 25.53 -20.72 -5.72
CA LYS A 14 24.86 -21.10 -6.99
C LYS A 14 24.52 -19.79 -7.73
N ILE A 15 25.38 -19.36 -8.65
CA ILE A 15 24.99 -18.38 -9.66
C ILE A 15 24.15 -19.15 -10.67
N ASP A 16 22.89 -18.74 -10.86
CA ASP A 16 21.97 -19.37 -11.80
C ASP A 16 22.38 -19.03 -13.24
N LEU A 17 23.34 -19.80 -13.76
CA LEU A 17 23.90 -19.64 -15.09
C LEU A 17 22.84 -19.73 -16.19
N ASP A 18 21.81 -20.56 -15.99
CA ASP A 18 20.75 -20.80 -16.97
C ASP A 18 19.95 -19.51 -17.23
N SER A 19 19.71 -18.70 -16.19
CA SER A 19 19.06 -17.39 -16.31
C SER A 19 19.85 -16.35 -17.13
N LEU A 20 21.17 -16.52 -17.22
CA LEU A 20 22.08 -15.59 -17.90
C LEU A 20 22.47 -16.06 -19.32
N GLN A 21 22.24 -17.33 -19.70
CA GLN A 21 22.60 -17.85 -21.03
C GLN A 21 22.02 -17.04 -22.20
N GLN A 22 20.87 -16.38 -22.02
CA GLN A 22 20.28 -15.48 -23.02
C GLN A 22 21.16 -14.26 -23.39
N PHE A 23 22.17 -13.93 -22.57
CA PHE A 23 23.17 -12.88 -22.83
C PHE A 23 24.54 -13.45 -23.27
N ALA A 24 24.63 -14.75 -23.53
CA ALA A 24 25.84 -15.35 -24.06
C ALA A 24 26.01 -14.97 -25.54
N VAL A 25 27.17 -14.43 -25.89
CA VAL A 25 27.53 -14.04 -27.27
C VAL A 25 28.68 -14.90 -27.79
N ASN A 26 28.68 -15.18 -29.08
CA ASN A 26 29.74 -15.96 -29.71
C ASN A 26 30.87 -15.04 -30.17
N PRO A 27 32.13 -15.20 -29.69
CA PRO A 27 33.23 -14.30 -30.05
C PRO A 27 33.53 -14.22 -31.56
N VAL A 28 33.09 -15.21 -32.35
CA VAL A 28 33.26 -15.19 -33.82
C VAL A 28 32.36 -14.18 -34.52
N ASP A 29 31.31 -13.67 -33.86
CA ASP A 29 30.39 -12.67 -34.41
C ASP A 29 30.99 -11.25 -34.39
N PHE A 30 32.15 -11.10 -33.76
CA PHE A 30 32.89 -9.84 -33.63
C PHE A 30 34.20 -9.89 -34.43
N GLU A 31 34.59 -8.76 -35.01
CA GLU A 31 35.88 -8.57 -35.68
C GLU A 31 36.68 -7.46 -34.99
N THR A 32 37.97 -7.68 -34.73
CA THR A 32 38.81 -6.67 -34.05
C THR A 32 39.21 -5.58 -35.05
N ASP A 33 38.93 -4.33 -34.72
CA ASP A 33 39.36 -3.19 -35.54
C ASP A 33 40.70 -2.63 -35.00
N SER A 34 41.80 -2.98 -35.67
CA SER A 34 43.15 -2.57 -35.28
C SER A 34 43.42 -1.06 -35.44
N ARG A 35 42.49 -0.29 -36.00
CA ARG A 35 42.61 1.17 -36.16
C ARG A 35 42.21 1.93 -34.90
N ILE A 36 41.47 1.31 -33.97
CA ILE A 36 41.00 1.93 -32.74
C ILE A 36 41.85 1.45 -31.57
N ILE A 37 42.91 2.20 -31.27
CA ILE A 37 43.80 1.93 -30.13
C ILE A 37 43.26 2.66 -28.90
N ILE A 38 42.75 1.90 -27.91
CA ILE A 38 42.53 2.44 -26.57
C ILE A 38 43.90 2.60 -25.92
N ASN A 39 44.35 3.85 -25.71
CA ASN A 39 45.54 4.10 -24.92
C ASN A 39 45.31 3.62 -23.48
N PRO A 40 46.19 2.76 -22.91
CA PRO A 40 46.08 2.33 -21.53
C PRO A 40 46.61 3.43 -20.62
N SER A 41 45.75 4.42 -20.36
CA SER A 41 45.96 5.39 -19.30
C SER A 41 46.01 4.72 -17.92
N ILE A 42 46.70 5.39 -17.00
CA ILE A 42 47.31 4.80 -15.80
C ILE A 42 46.28 4.01 -14.98
N GLY A 43 46.49 2.70 -14.90
CA GLY A 43 45.62 1.76 -14.18
C GLY A 43 44.81 0.80 -15.05
N ARG A 44 44.62 1.08 -16.35
CA ARG A 44 43.93 0.14 -17.26
C ARG A 44 44.81 -1.04 -17.65
N THR A 45 44.36 -2.24 -17.31
CA THR A 45 45.03 -3.49 -17.72
C THR A 45 44.94 -3.69 -19.24
N ALA A 46 45.98 -4.27 -19.84
CA ALA A 46 46.12 -4.52 -21.28
C ALA A 46 45.18 -5.63 -21.84
N ASN A 47 43.93 -5.64 -21.39
CA ASN A 47 42.94 -6.70 -21.58
C ASN A 47 41.67 -6.22 -22.33
N ILE A 48 41.67 -4.97 -22.80
CA ILE A 48 40.51 -4.32 -23.41
C ILE A 48 40.78 -4.14 -24.90
N THR A 49 39.83 -4.55 -25.74
CA THR A 49 39.91 -4.42 -27.21
C THR A 49 38.61 -3.89 -27.78
N VAL A 50 38.68 -2.99 -28.76
CA VAL A 50 37.50 -2.56 -29.53
C VAL A 50 37.27 -3.55 -30.67
N GLN A 51 36.03 -3.97 -30.83
CA GLN A 51 35.60 -4.87 -31.88
C GLN A 51 34.33 -4.33 -32.55
N ARG A 52 34.09 -4.75 -33.78
CA ARG A 52 32.87 -4.45 -34.53
C ARG A 52 32.01 -5.71 -34.58
N GLU A 53 30.74 -5.58 -34.21
CA GLU A 53 29.74 -6.63 -34.35
C GLU A 53 29.39 -6.78 -35.84
N LYS A 54 29.56 -7.98 -36.42
CA LYS A 54 29.42 -8.20 -37.87
C LYS A 54 27.99 -8.02 -38.37
N SER A 55 27.00 -8.33 -37.54
CA SER A 55 25.57 -8.28 -37.86
C SER A 55 25.02 -6.85 -37.89
N THR A 56 25.37 -6.03 -36.90
CA THR A 56 24.82 -4.66 -36.73
C THR A 56 25.78 -3.56 -37.18
N GLY A 57 27.08 -3.87 -37.31
CA GLY A 57 28.13 -2.89 -37.55
C GLY A 57 28.49 -2.02 -36.34
N LYS A 58 27.90 -2.24 -35.16
CA LYS A 58 28.17 -1.48 -33.93
C LYS A 58 29.57 -1.78 -33.39
N TYR A 59 30.20 -0.76 -32.80
CA TYR A 59 31.44 -0.93 -32.05
C TYR A 59 31.16 -1.32 -30.59
N VAL A 60 31.86 -2.35 -30.13
CA VAL A 60 31.77 -2.91 -28.78
C VAL A 60 33.15 -2.96 -28.14
N VAL A 61 33.19 -2.91 -26.82
CA VAL A 61 34.38 -3.10 -26.00
C VAL A 61 34.36 -4.51 -25.44
N ARG A 62 35.40 -5.30 -25.76
CA ARG A 62 35.63 -6.63 -25.21
C ARG A 62 36.66 -6.53 -24.08
N LYS A 63 36.20 -6.70 -22.83
CA LYS A 63 37.01 -6.78 -21.60
C LYS A 63 37.32 -8.24 -21.27
N ILE A 64 38.59 -8.64 -21.37
CA ILE A 64 39.02 -10.02 -21.11
C ILE A 64 39.28 -10.23 -19.61
N ASN A 65 38.65 -11.25 -19.02
CA ASN A 65 38.96 -11.69 -17.66
C ASN A 65 40.18 -12.63 -17.67
N LYS A 66 41.27 -12.21 -17.03
CA LYS A 66 42.50 -13.02 -16.88
C LYS A 66 42.28 -14.16 -15.88
N ASN A 67 42.98 -15.28 -16.09
CA ASN A 67 42.94 -16.44 -15.19
C ASN A 67 43.38 -16.15 -13.74
N SER A 68 44.07 -15.02 -13.49
CA SER A 68 44.44 -14.53 -12.16
C SER A 68 43.29 -13.86 -11.40
N VAL A 69 42.18 -13.53 -12.06
CA VAL A 69 41.03 -12.86 -11.45
C VAL A 69 39.95 -13.92 -11.16
N PRO A 70 39.45 -14.00 -9.90
CA PRO A 70 38.42 -14.98 -9.54
C PRO A 70 37.18 -14.91 -10.44
N LEU A 71 36.67 -16.07 -10.87
CA LEU A 71 35.47 -16.15 -11.71
C LEU A 71 34.24 -15.47 -11.07
N THR A 72 34.19 -15.40 -9.73
CA THR A 72 33.16 -14.70 -8.96
C THR A 72 33.11 -13.19 -9.25
N VAL A 73 34.26 -12.54 -9.48
CA VAL A 73 34.35 -11.11 -9.84
C VAL A 73 33.73 -10.88 -11.23
N PHE A 74 34.14 -11.69 -12.21
CA PHE A 74 33.59 -11.68 -13.57
C PHE A 74 32.07 -11.93 -13.58
N MET A 75 31.61 -12.99 -12.91
CA MET A 75 30.19 -13.33 -12.88
C MET A 75 29.34 -12.28 -12.16
N ARG A 76 29.91 -11.54 -11.19
CA ARG A 76 29.23 -10.42 -10.53
C ARG A 76 29.06 -9.23 -11.47
N GLU A 77 30.11 -8.84 -12.18
CA GLU A 77 30.04 -7.77 -13.18
C GLU A 77 29.03 -8.11 -14.28
N VAL A 78 29.03 -9.35 -14.78
CA VAL A 78 28.01 -9.87 -15.72
C VAL A 78 26.61 -9.81 -15.12
N LYS A 79 26.40 -10.27 -13.86
CA LYS A 79 25.10 -10.23 -13.19
C LYS A 79 24.56 -8.80 -13.11
N LEU A 80 25.34 -7.85 -12.58
CA LEU A 80 24.91 -6.45 -12.45
C LEU A 80 24.61 -5.84 -13.82
N LEU A 81 25.53 -5.96 -14.79
CA LEU A 81 25.36 -5.40 -16.14
C LEU A 81 24.20 -6.04 -16.91
N ALA A 82 23.85 -7.30 -16.64
CA ALA A 82 22.69 -7.97 -17.21
C ALA A 82 21.37 -7.42 -16.62
N THR A 83 21.29 -7.25 -15.29
CA THR A 83 20.04 -6.86 -14.59
C THR A 83 19.79 -5.37 -14.52
N ILE A 84 20.82 -4.55 -14.33
CA ILE A 84 20.70 -3.10 -14.12
C ILE A 84 20.84 -2.38 -15.47
N LYS A 85 19.85 -1.55 -15.81
CA LYS A 85 19.83 -0.77 -17.07
C LYS A 85 19.50 0.69 -16.76
N HIS A 86 20.48 1.57 -16.94
CA HIS A 86 20.35 3.01 -16.76
C HIS A 86 21.08 3.76 -17.88
N PRO A 87 20.58 4.90 -18.39
CA PRO A 87 21.22 5.57 -19.53
C PRO A 87 22.58 6.21 -19.22
N ALA A 88 22.95 6.36 -17.94
CA ALA A 88 24.28 6.76 -17.49
C ALA A 88 25.13 5.59 -16.93
N ILE A 89 24.76 4.35 -17.25
CA ILE A 89 25.57 3.14 -17.03
C ILE A 89 25.96 2.57 -18.40
N VAL A 90 27.19 2.04 -18.52
CA VAL A 90 27.69 1.52 -19.80
C VAL A 90 26.76 0.41 -20.36
N PRO A 91 26.26 0.50 -21.59
CA PRO A 91 25.30 -0.48 -22.11
C PRO A 91 25.93 -1.85 -22.32
N PHE A 92 25.38 -2.86 -21.65
CA PHE A 92 25.79 -4.26 -21.76
C PHE A 92 25.28 -4.91 -23.06
N VAL A 93 26.17 -5.59 -23.78
CA VAL A 93 25.88 -6.34 -25.01
C VAL A 93 25.79 -7.84 -24.70
N GLY A 94 26.70 -8.38 -23.90
CA GLY A 94 26.71 -9.79 -23.51
C GLY A 94 28.02 -10.26 -22.92
N PHE A 95 28.19 -11.57 -22.76
CA PHE A 95 29.43 -12.19 -22.28
C PHE A 95 29.76 -13.46 -23.06
N SER A 96 31.03 -13.87 -23.05
CA SER A 96 31.47 -15.16 -23.59
C SER A 96 32.27 -15.93 -22.55
N GLN A 97 32.01 -17.22 -22.40
CA GLN A 97 32.78 -18.10 -21.51
C GLN A 97 33.97 -18.74 -22.23
N ALA A 98 35.02 -19.07 -21.48
CA ALA A 98 36.15 -19.81 -21.99
C ALA A 98 35.75 -21.24 -22.41
N ASN A 99 36.22 -21.69 -23.57
CA ASN A 99 35.97 -23.02 -24.12
C ASN A 99 37.17 -23.52 -24.94
N ASN A 100 37.08 -24.70 -25.54
CA ASN A 100 38.18 -25.32 -26.31
C ASN A 100 38.69 -24.48 -27.52
N TYR A 101 37.97 -23.43 -27.93
CA TYR A 101 38.34 -22.54 -29.03
C TYR A 101 38.68 -21.11 -28.56
N HIS A 102 38.34 -20.75 -27.31
CA HIS A 102 38.50 -19.41 -26.74
C HIS A 102 39.00 -19.49 -25.29
N ASN A 103 40.27 -19.14 -25.07
CA ASN A 103 40.96 -19.42 -23.80
C ASN A 103 40.56 -18.54 -22.60
N PHE A 104 39.67 -17.55 -22.76
CA PHE A 104 39.34 -16.57 -21.71
C PHE A 104 37.87 -16.16 -21.70
N ASN A 105 37.33 -15.96 -20.49
CA ASN A 105 36.03 -15.33 -20.30
C ASN A 105 36.11 -13.84 -20.68
N ALA A 106 35.06 -13.27 -21.27
CA ALA A 106 35.03 -11.86 -21.66
C ALA A 106 33.64 -11.22 -21.53
N ILE A 107 33.63 -9.92 -21.24
CA ILE A 107 32.44 -9.06 -21.15
C ILE A 107 32.43 -8.14 -22.36
N TYR A 108 31.25 -7.94 -22.96
CA TYR A 108 31.03 -7.06 -24.10
C TYR A 108 30.06 -5.94 -23.71
N THR A 109 30.48 -4.70 -23.90
CA THR A 109 29.65 -3.49 -23.73
C THR A 109 29.70 -2.64 -25.00
N LEU A 110 28.80 -1.66 -25.17
CA LEU A 110 28.94 -0.70 -26.26
C LEU A 110 30.21 0.16 -26.07
N PHE A 111 30.84 0.54 -27.18
CA PHE A 111 31.95 1.49 -27.19
C PHE A 111 31.43 2.91 -26.97
N ILE A 112 32.05 3.63 -26.04
CA ILE A 112 31.79 5.03 -25.71
C ILE A 112 33.00 5.83 -26.18
N ASP A 113 32.78 6.91 -26.93
CA ASP A 113 33.77 7.45 -27.88
C ASP A 113 34.58 8.67 -27.41
N GLY A 114 34.34 9.19 -26.21
CA GLY A 114 35.05 10.32 -25.60
C GLY A 114 36.10 9.96 -24.52
N GLY A 115 36.42 8.68 -24.34
CA GLY A 115 37.43 8.23 -23.35
C GLY A 115 36.90 8.20 -21.91
N SER A 116 37.77 8.39 -20.91
CA SER A 116 37.37 8.50 -19.49
C SER A 116 37.47 9.89 -18.91
N LEU A 117 36.71 10.13 -17.84
CA LEU A 117 36.78 11.33 -17.02
C LEU A 117 38.20 11.56 -16.48
N HIS A 118 38.93 10.50 -16.10
CA HIS A 118 40.35 10.62 -15.72
C HIS A 118 41.23 11.17 -16.85
N ASP A 119 41.07 10.64 -18.07
CA ASP A 119 41.85 11.08 -19.23
C ASP A 119 41.63 12.56 -19.51
N ALA A 120 40.36 12.99 -19.49
CA ALA A 120 39.99 14.39 -19.68
C ALA A 120 40.54 15.31 -18.59
N ILE A 121 40.50 14.88 -17.32
CA ILE A 121 41.09 15.63 -16.20
C ILE A 121 42.60 15.81 -16.39
N VAL A 122 43.32 14.74 -16.73
CA VAL A 122 44.79 14.78 -16.94
C VAL A 122 45.18 15.61 -18.17
N HIS A 123 44.40 15.58 -19.25
CA HIS A 123 44.65 16.44 -20.41
C HIS A 123 44.37 17.93 -20.09
N CYS A 124 43.36 18.23 -19.28
CA CYS A 124 43.11 19.59 -18.77
C CYS A 124 44.23 20.07 -17.82
N GLU A 125 44.71 19.22 -16.91
CA GLU A 125 45.83 19.51 -15.98
C GLU A 125 47.11 19.93 -16.74
N LYS A 126 47.38 19.28 -17.88
CA LYS A 126 48.54 19.58 -18.74
C LYS A 126 48.32 20.75 -19.72
N GLY A 127 47.11 21.30 -19.80
CA GLY A 127 46.75 22.32 -20.80
C GLY A 127 46.72 21.80 -22.24
N GLU A 128 46.53 20.49 -22.44
CA GLU A 128 46.50 19.84 -23.77
C GLU A 128 45.13 19.93 -24.46
N VAL A 129 44.08 20.34 -23.74
CA VAL A 129 42.68 20.44 -24.20
C VAL A 129 42.12 21.84 -23.91
N ASP A 130 41.24 22.32 -24.80
CA ASP A 130 40.56 23.60 -24.64
C ASP A 130 39.52 23.54 -23.49
N LEU A 131 39.78 24.31 -22.43
CA LEU A 131 38.91 24.44 -21.26
C LEU A 131 37.48 24.93 -21.61
N ASN A 132 37.28 25.58 -22.77
CA ASN A 132 35.96 26.00 -23.25
C ASN A 132 35.01 24.83 -23.54
N GLN A 133 35.51 23.59 -23.69
CA GLN A 133 34.64 22.41 -23.85
C GLN A 133 33.99 21.96 -22.53
N TRP A 134 34.53 22.36 -21.37
CA TRP A 134 34.09 21.92 -20.05
C TRP A 134 33.39 23.04 -19.28
N ASP A 135 32.36 23.61 -19.91
CA ASP A 135 31.52 24.66 -19.30
C ASP A 135 30.78 24.17 -18.03
N PRO A 136 30.24 25.08 -17.21
CA PRO A 136 29.51 24.73 -15.98
C PRO A 136 28.32 23.78 -16.20
N THR A 137 27.67 23.80 -17.36
CA THR A 137 26.57 22.88 -17.71
C THR A 137 27.07 21.47 -17.93
N HIS A 138 28.17 21.29 -18.67
CA HIS A 138 28.76 19.96 -18.88
C HIS A 138 29.25 19.35 -17.55
N LYS A 139 29.87 20.15 -16.67
CA LYS A 139 30.24 19.71 -15.31
C LYS A 139 29.03 19.30 -14.47
N LEU A 140 27.92 20.04 -14.56
CA LEU A 140 26.65 19.68 -13.91
C LEU A 140 26.03 18.40 -14.50
N ILE A 141 26.07 18.21 -15.83
CA ILE A 141 25.63 16.99 -16.52
C ILE A 141 26.43 15.77 -16.06
N ILE A 142 27.76 15.89 -15.98
CA ILE A 142 28.64 14.82 -15.49
C ILE A 142 28.32 14.48 -14.03
N ALA A 143 28.27 15.49 -13.14
CA ALA A 143 27.90 15.31 -11.74
C ALA A 143 26.54 14.61 -11.57
N PHE A 144 25.50 15.14 -12.23
CA PHE A 144 24.14 14.62 -12.13
C PHE A 144 24.01 13.20 -12.70
N GLY A 145 24.64 12.91 -13.85
CA GLY A 145 24.62 11.59 -14.46
C GLY A 145 25.33 10.52 -13.63
N MET A 146 26.48 10.86 -13.04
CA MET A 146 27.17 9.98 -12.08
C MET A 146 26.29 9.70 -10.85
N ALA A 147 25.70 10.75 -10.24
CA ALA A 147 24.82 10.59 -9.09
C ALA A 147 23.55 9.77 -9.43
N ALA A 148 22.98 9.93 -10.62
CA ALA A 148 21.80 9.20 -11.06
C ALA A 148 22.08 7.72 -11.33
N ALA A 149 23.24 7.40 -11.92
CA ALA A 149 23.69 6.02 -12.10
C ALA A 149 23.93 5.32 -10.74
N LEU A 150 24.54 6.03 -9.78
CA LEU A 150 24.82 5.50 -8.45
C LEU A 150 23.55 5.31 -7.61
N GLU A 151 22.60 6.26 -7.64
CA GLU A 151 21.27 6.07 -7.05
C GLU A 151 20.53 4.87 -7.67
N HIS A 152 20.63 4.69 -8.98
CA HIS A 152 19.96 3.58 -9.65
C HIS A 152 20.51 2.21 -9.23
N ILE A 153 21.82 2.06 -9.01
CA ILE A 153 22.35 0.79 -8.46
C ILE A 153 22.04 0.64 -6.96
N HIS A 154 22.07 1.73 -6.17
CA HIS A 154 21.78 1.70 -4.74
C HIS A 154 20.32 1.31 -4.45
N SER A 155 19.37 1.87 -5.20
CA SER A 155 17.94 1.51 -5.13
C SER A 155 17.65 0.04 -5.51
N HIS A 156 18.55 -0.59 -6.28
CA HIS A 156 18.53 -2.04 -6.58
C HIS A 156 19.40 -2.88 -5.63
N ARG A 157 19.80 -2.32 -4.48
CA ARG A 157 20.58 -2.96 -3.42
C ARG A 157 21.98 -3.44 -3.86
N TRP A 158 22.62 -2.66 -4.72
CA TRP A 158 24.03 -2.82 -5.12
C TRP A 158 24.89 -1.64 -4.63
N VAL A 159 26.16 -1.91 -4.31
CA VAL A 159 27.20 -0.89 -4.00
C VAL A 159 28.39 -1.05 -4.96
N HIS A 160 28.95 0.04 -5.47
CA HIS A 160 30.02 0.05 -6.48
C HIS A 160 31.39 -0.33 -5.92
N ARG A 161 31.79 0.27 -4.79
CA ARG A 161 33.04 0.09 -4.02
C ARG A 161 34.38 0.45 -4.68
N ASP A 162 34.41 0.63 -5.99
CA ASP A 162 35.57 1.15 -6.74
C ASP A 162 35.17 2.29 -7.71
N PHE A 163 34.41 3.26 -7.22
CA PHE A 163 33.99 4.42 -8.02
C PHE A 163 35.12 5.46 -8.13
N LYS A 164 35.45 5.92 -9.35
CA LYS A 164 36.55 6.86 -9.63
C LYS A 164 36.47 7.44 -11.05
N PRO A 165 37.19 8.54 -11.36
CA PRO A 165 37.26 9.10 -12.71
C PRO A 165 37.62 8.11 -13.84
N ALA A 166 38.46 7.10 -13.58
CA ALA A 166 38.83 6.09 -14.60
C ALA A 166 37.68 5.12 -14.96
N ASN A 167 36.68 5.03 -14.08
CA ASN A 167 35.50 4.16 -14.17
C ASN A 167 34.24 4.95 -14.60
N VAL A 168 34.43 6.17 -15.12
CA VAL A 168 33.41 6.97 -15.78
C VAL A 168 33.88 7.26 -17.20
N LEU A 169 33.16 6.72 -18.19
CA LEU A 169 33.39 7.03 -19.61
C LEU A 169 32.56 8.25 -20.01
N LEU A 170 33.04 9.01 -21.00
CA LEU A 170 32.33 10.14 -21.57
C LEU A 170 32.05 9.88 -23.05
N ASP A 171 30.87 10.22 -23.55
CA ASP A 171 30.61 10.25 -24.99
C ASP A 171 31.09 11.57 -25.63
N ARG A 172 30.97 11.67 -26.95
CA ARG A 172 31.24 12.91 -27.73
C ARG A 172 30.46 14.16 -27.28
N TYR A 173 29.44 14.03 -26.43
CA TYR A 173 28.65 15.13 -25.86
C TYR A 173 28.94 15.34 -24.36
N LEU A 174 30.05 14.77 -23.87
CA LEU A 174 30.48 14.78 -22.46
C LEU A 174 29.44 14.21 -21.48
N ARG A 175 28.60 13.26 -21.93
CA ARG A 175 27.63 12.56 -21.08
C ARG A 175 28.30 11.38 -20.37
N PRO A 176 28.14 11.23 -19.05
CA PRO A 176 28.80 10.18 -18.27
C PRO A 176 28.15 8.80 -18.43
N TYR A 177 29.00 7.77 -18.43
CA TYR A 177 28.65 6.35 -18.40
C TYR A 177 29.51 5.63 -17.35
N VAL A 178 28.91 5.24 -16.23
CA VAL A 178 29.59 4.49 -15.16
C VAL A 178 29.87 3.05 -15.60
N CYS A 179 31.07 2.54 -15.30
CA CYS A 179 31.54 1.20 -15.70
C CYS A 179 32.45 0.55 -14.64
N ASP A 180 32.86 -0.70 -14.91
CA ASP A 180 33.74 -1.55 -14.08
C ASP A 180 33.14 -2.00 -12.72
N PHE A 181 32.16 -2.89 -12.81
CA PHE A 181 31.40 -3.40 -11.66
C PHE A 181 31.97 -4.69 -11.03
N GLY A 182 33.23 -5.06 -11.34
CA GLY A 182 33.85 -6.27 -10.78
C GLY A 182 33.97 -6.23 -9.24
N SER A 183 34.27 -5.04 -8.70
CA SER A 183 34.38 -4.78 -7.26
C SER A 183 33.04 -4.59 -6.55
N SER A 184 31.92 -4.56 -7.26
CA SER A 184 30.60 -4.28 -6.67
C SER A 184 30.15 -5.35 -5.67
N LYS A 185 29.01 -5.13 -5.00
CA LYS A 185 28.43 -6.04 -4.01
C LYS A 185 26.91 -5.97 -4.02
N ASP A 186 26.25 -7.14 -4.02
CA ASP A 186 24.83 -7.29 -3.74
C ASP A 186 24.59 -7.64 -2.26
N GLU A 187 23.33 -7.64 -1.82
CA GLU A 187 22.88 -7.97 -0.45
C GLU A 187 23.26 -9.38 0.05
N ASN A 188 23.78 -10.25 -0.83
CA ASN A 188 24.23 -11.59 -0.49
C ASN A 188 25.57 -11.58 0.26
N PRO A 189 25.80 -12.49 1.22
CA PRO A 189 27.08 -12.60 1.93
C PRO A 189 28.19 -13.13 1.01
N GLY A 190 28.84 -12.21 0.29
CA GLY A 190 29.86 -12.53 -0.72
C GLY A 190 31.03 -11.55 -0.72
N ILE A 191 32.10 -11.93 0.00
CA ILE A 191 33.40 -11.24 0.19
C ILE A 191 33.46 -10.26 1.38
N PRO A 192 34.29 -10.53 2.42
CA PRO A 192 34.56 -9.61 3.53
C PRO A 192 35.26 -8.30 3.12
N ILE A 193 35.07 -7.23 3.90
CA ILE A 193 35.66 -5.89 3.65
C ILE A 193 37.18 -5.92 3.47
N LEU A 194 37.88 -6.79 4.21
CA LEU A 194 39.34 -6.98 4.13
C LEU A 194 39.84 -7.27 2.71
N GLN A 195 39.06 -7.97 1.88
CA GLN A 195 39.47 -8.29 0.50
C GLN A 195 39.24 -7.11 -0.46
N SER A 196 38.30 -6.20 -0.17
CA SER A 196 38.12 -4.94 -0.91
C SER A 196 39.25 -3.93 -0.65
N MET A 197 39.89 -3.94 0.52
CA MET A 197 41.04 -3.06 0.81
C MET A 197 42.22 -3.29 -0.15
N CYS A 198 42.36 -4.49 -0.72
CA CYS A 198 43.39 -4.82 -1.70
C CYS A 198 43.02 -4.48 -3.15
N MET A 199 41.81 -3.98 -3.41
CA MET A 199 41.27 -3.76 -4.77
C MET A 199 41.03 -2.28 -5.12
N SER A 200 40.72 -1.43 -4.13
CA SER A 200 40.45 0.00 -4.35
C SER A 200 41.74 0.84 -4.46
N THR A 201 41.67 1.97 -5.15
CA THR A 201 42.78 2.94 -5.21
C THR A 201 42.86 3.73 -3.88
N PRO A 202 44.04 3.89 -3.24
CA PRO A 202 44.11 4.44 -1.87
C PRO A 202 43.57 5.86 -1.70
N THR A 203 43.66 6.69 -2.75
CA THR A 203 43.28 8.11 -2.74
C THR A 203 41.78 8.37 -2.68
N ILE A 204 40.95 7.35 -2.99
CA ILE A 204 39.48 7.43 -3.00
C ILE A 204 38.83 6.68 -1.82
N MET A 205 39.61 6.01 -0.96
CA MET A 205 39.09 5.15 0.10
C MET A 205 38.58 5.96 1.29
N ALA A 206 37.36 5.67 1.73
CA ALA A 206 36.73 6.33 2.87
C ALA A 206 37.42 5.95 4.21
N PRO A 207 37.49 6.87 5.20
CA PRO A 207 38.22 6.67 6.46
C PRO A 207 37.86 5.37 7.20
N GLU A 208 36.59 5.01 7.18
CA GLU A 208 36.06 3.85 7.89
C GLU A 208 36.61 2.51 7.39
N LEU A 209 37.05 2.42 6.12
CA LEU A 209 37.69 1.22 5.58
C LEU A 209 39.01 0.90 6.30
N PHE A 210 39.65 1.90 6.91
CA PHE A 210 40.89 1.74 7.65
C PHE A 210 40.68 1.49 9.16
N THR A 211 39.44 1.57 9.67
CA THR A 211 39.15 1.43 11.11
C THR A 211 38.26 0.23 11.40
N ASN A 212 38.69 -0.65 12.31
CA ASN A 212 38.02 -1.92 12.58
C ASN A 212 36.79 -1.80 13.52
N ASN A 213 35.98 -0.74 13.37
CA ASN A 213 34.99 -0.27 14.35
C ASN A 213 33.52 -0.43 13.92
N ARG A 214 33.12 -1.63 13.45
CA ARG A 214 31.69 -1.95 13.20
C ARG A 214 30.79 -1.88 14.44
N ASN A 215 31.35 -1.88 15.65
CA ASN A 215 30.60 -1.99 16.91
C ASN A 215 30.38 -0.67 17.67
N VAL A 216 30.96 0.46 17.24
CA VAL A 216 30.94 1.71 18.03
C VAL A 216 29.77 2.64 17.71
N ASN A 217 29.24 2.61 16.48
CA ASN A 217 28.20 3.56 16.03
C ASN A 217 26.75 3.08 16.25
N ARG A 218 26.51 2.03 17.05
CA ARG A 218 25.16 1.64 17.45
C ARG A 218 24.58 2.65 18.45
N ARG A 219 23.68 3.52 17.99
CA ARG A 219 22.83 4.31 18.91
C ARG A 219 22.03 3.34 19.79
N PRO A 220 22.02 3.48 21.13
CA PRO A 220 21.12 2.70 21.97
C PRO A 220 19.67 3.07 21.63
N HIS A 221 18.80 2.06 21.45
CA HIS A 221 17.36 2.31 21.44
C HIS A 221 16.96 2.98 22.76
N GLN A 222 16.32 4.14 22.67
CA GLN A 222 15.65 4.76 23.81
C GLN A 222 14.44 3.91 24.20
N ASN A 223 14.66 2.94 25.10
CA ASN A 223 13.57 2.43 25.92
C ASN A 223 13.13 3.56 26.86
N ASN A 224 11.91 4.05 26.66
CA ASN A 224 11.24 4.91 27.63
C ASN A 224 11.09 4.17 28.96
N ASN A 225 11.93 4.50 29.93
CA ASN A 225 11.66 4.29 31.34
C ASN A 225 12.24 5.46 32.13
N ASN A 226 11.36 6.15 32.85
CA ASN A 226 11.74 7.23 33.77
C ASN A 226 12.71 6.71 34.82
N ASN A 227 13.79 7.46 35.10
CA ASN A 227 14.11 7.90 36.45
C ASN A 227 15.17 9.01 36.47
N ASN A 228 15.05 9.89 37.45
CA ASN A 228 15.93 11.03 37.68
C ASN A 228 17.38 10.61 37.98
N PHE A 229 18.37 11.43 37.65
CA PHE A 229 19.16 12.19 38.64
C PHE A 229 20.08 13.24 37.98
N ASN A 230 20.29 14.36 38.68
CA ASN A 230 21.15 15.48 38.24
C ASN A 230 22.64 15.14 38.36
N ASN A 231 23.49 15.66 37.46
CA ASN A 231 24.37 16.81 37.79
C ASN A 231 25.40 17.18 36.70
N ASN A 232 25.42 18.47 36.36
CA ASN A 232 26.57 19.37 36.18
C ASN A 232 27.79 19.06 35.28
N GLN A 233 28.13 20.12 34.53
CA GLN A 233 29.47 20.60 34.14
C GLN A 233 30.20 19.99 32.92
N ASN A 234 29.99 20.67 31.80
CA ASN A 234 31.02 21.02 30.81
C ASN A 234 32.00 22.07 31.42
N PRO A 235 33.16 22.42 30.80
CA PRO A 235 33.81 21.83 29.62
C PRO A 235 35.37 21.73 29.67
N GLN A 236 35.95 21.33 28.52
CA GLN A 236 37.25 21.74 27.94
C GLN A 236 38.55 20.90 28.08
N LEU A 237 39.24 20.88 26.92
CA LEU A 237 40.69 20.79 26.67
C LEU A 237 41.42 19.43 26.84
N TYR A 238 41.35 18.65 25.75
CA TYR A 238 42.45 17.78 25.33
C TYR A 238 43.67 18.61 24.93
N ASN A 239 44.88 18.20 25.34
CA ASN A 239 46.09 18.49 24.58
C ASN A 239 47.18 17.41 24.73
N GLN A 240 47.58 16.88 23.58
CA GLN A 240 48.80 16.17 23.18
C GLN A 240 49.87 15.78 24.24
N ASN A 241 50.36 14.53 24.18
CA ASN A 241 51.68 14.25 23.56
C ASN A 241 52.00 12.76 23.33
N ASN A 242 52.75 12.49 22.26
CA ASN A 242 53.27 11.17 21.87
C ASN A 242 54.58 10.82 22.59
N ASN A 243 54.94 9.53 22.63
CA ASN A 243 56.24 9.05 22.11
C ASN A 243 56.35 7.50 22.07
N ILE A 244 57.10 6.98 21.10
CA ILE A 244 57.34 5.55 20.82
C ILE A 244 58.85 5.32 20.68
N GLN A 245 59.40 4.23 21.28
CA GLN A 245 60.61 3.45 20.87
C GLN A 245 61.04 2.49 22.02
N TYR A 246 61.77 1.36 21.88
CA TYR A 246 62.60 0.77 20.79
C TYR A 246 62.58 -0.79 20.79
N MET A 247 63.31 -1.44 19.84
CA MET A 247 63.36 -2.89 19.53
C MET A 247 64.35 -3.77 20.34
N ASN A 248 64.21 -5.11 20.24
CA ASN A 248 65.23 -6.16 19.87
C ASN A 248 64.68 -7.60 20.18
N GLN A 249 65.09 -8.75 19.62
CA GLN A 249 66.27 -9.20 18.81
C GLN A 249 66.04 -10.58 18.10
N GLU A 250 67.07 -11.14 17.44
CA GLU A 250 67.04 -12.31 16.49
C GLU A 250 68.11 -13.41 16.80
N LEU A 251 68.10 -14.68 16.32
CA LEU A 251 67.09 -15.47 15.55
C LEU A 251 66.97 -16.98 15.96
N PRO A 252 67.68 -18.04 15.43
CA PRO A 252 67.01 -19.36 15.28
C PRO A 252 67.75 -20.68 15.66
N SER A 253 67.01 -21.75 16.03
CA SER A 253 67.45 -23.17 15.86
C SER A 253 66.39 -24.29 16.11
N ASN A 254 65.97 -24.98 15.03
CA ASN A 254 65.80 -26.42 14.77
C ASN A 254 65.44 -27.55 15.82
N ILE A 255 64.55 -28.47 15.37
CA ILE A 255 64.50 -29.97 15.50
C ILE A 255 63.64 -30.69 16.60
N GLN A 256 62.53 -31.30 16.11
CA GLN A 256 61.91 -32.66 16.32
C GLN A 256 61.57 -33.36 17.68
N ASN A 257 60.44 -34.11 17.60
CA ASN A 257 60.04 -35.35 18.35
C ASN A 257 59.55 -35.18 19.82
N ASN A 258 58.66 -36.00 20.42
CA ASN A 258 58.03 -37.27 19.98
C ASN A 258 56.68 -37.59 20.71
N GLN A 259 55.76 -38.26 19.99
CA GLN A 259 54.84 -39.37 20.38
C GLN A 259 54.17 -39.57 21.78
N ASN A 260 52.87 -39.94 21.72
CA ASN A 260 52.18 -41.15 22.30
C ASN A 260 51.23 -41.16 23.56
N LEU A 261 49.99 -41.64 23.29
CA LEU A 261 49.20 -42.73 23.93
C LEU A 261 48.35 -42.59 25.23
N ASN A 262 47.08 -43.06 25.12
CA ASN A 262 46.28 -43.90 26.08
C ASN A 262 45.79 -43.27 27.43
N GLN A 263 44.71 -43.72 28.13
CA GLN A 263 43.59 -44.67 27.87
C GLN A 263 42.44 -44.51 28.92
N ASN A 264 41.20 -44.82 28.52
CA ASN A 264 40.11 -45.56 29.22
C ASN A 264 39.60 -45.31 30.67
N ASN A 265 38.25 -45.38 30.77
CA ASN A 265 37.40 -46.14 31.73
C ASN A 265 36.84 -45.57 33.08
N SER A 266 35.56 -45.17 33.00
CA SER A 266 34.37 -45.78 33.67
C SER A 266 34.10 -45.74 35.21
N ASN A 267 32.84 -45.35 35.53
CA ASN A 267 31.86 -45.98 36.44
C ASN A 267 31.33 -45.29 37.75
N PHE A 268 30.00 -45.08 37.74
CA PHE A 268 28.96 -45.21 38.80
C PHE A 268 28.72 -44.20 39.97
N GLN A 269 27.57 -43.51 39.86
CA GLN A 269 26.47 -43.27 40.84
C GLN A 269 26.73 -43.01 42.35
N ASN A 270 26.22 -41.88 42.89
CA ASN A 270 24.88 -41.81 43.53
C ASN A 270 24.46 -40.39 44.00
N ASN A 271 23.15 -40.19 44.25
CA ASN A 271 22.53 -38.96 44.79
C ASN A 271 23.02 -38.64 46.23
N SER A 272 22.98 -37.43 46.79
CA SER A 272 21.90 -36.42 46.77
C SER A 272 22.32 -35.05 47.37
N ASN A 273 21.41 -34.07 47.27
CA ASN A 273 21.26 -32.83 48.07
C ASN A 273 21.88 -31.47 47.63
N PHE A 274 20.94 -30.54 47.37
CA PHE A 274 20.93 -29.09 47.66
C PHE A 274 21.88 -28.08 46.97
N GLN A 275 21.22 -27.19 46.20
CA GLN A 275 21.48 -25.74 46.06
C GLN A 275 22.93 -25.23 46.16
N ASN A 276 23.55 -24.96 45.01
CA ASN A 276 23.84 -23.58 44.56
C ASN A 276 24.57 -23.57 43.20
N ASN A 277 24.30 -22.51 42.42
CA ASN A 277 25.15 -21.88 41.39
C ASN A 277 25.91 -22.70 40.31
N ASN A 278 25.99 -22.02 39.15
CA ASN A 278 26.99 -22.13 38.09
C ASN A 278 26.87 -23.25 37.04
N ASN A 279 26.73 -22.74 35.80
CA ASN A 279 27.38 -23.17 34.55
C ASN A 279 26.95 -24.48 33.87
N ALA A 280 26.61 -24.31 32.58
CA ALA A 280 26.93 -25.14 31.41
C ALA A 280 26.99 -26.68 31.60
N TYR A 281 26.29 -27.48 30.78
CA TYR A 281 26.63 -27.64 29.36
C TYR A 281 25.53 -28.36 28.55
N GLN A 282 25.51 -28.08 27.23
CA GLN A 282 25.08 -28.94 26.11
C GLN A 282 23.63 -29.48 26.02
N ASN A 283 22.94 -29.05 24.95
CA ASN A 283 22.82 -29.86 23.73
C ASN A 283 22.69 -28.89 22.53
N ASN A 284 23.62 -28.89 21.58
CA ASN A 284 23.76 -29.78 20.41
C ASN A 284 22.77 -29.49 19.28
N ASN A 285 23.36 -29.29 18.08
CA ASN A 285 22.74 -29.18 16.76
C ASN A 285 21.76 -28.02 16.53
N ASN A 286 22.18 -27.04 15.72
CA ASN A 286 21.57 -26.82 14.41
C ASN A 286 22.42 -25.93 13.48
N ALA A 287 22.11 -26.04 12.20
CA ALA A 287 22.86 -25.55 11.04
C ALA A 287 22.96 -24.02 10.88
N GLN A 288 23.94 -23.60 10.07
CA GLN A 288 23.83 -22.48 9.10
C GLN A 288 23.22 -21.15 9.57
N ASN A 289 24.04 -20.26 10.14
CA ASN A 289 23.74 -18.81 10.09
C ASN A 289 24.26 -18.22 8.77
N ASN A 290 23.43 -18.32 7.71
CA ASN A 290 23.50 -17.42 6.57
C ASN A 290 22.85 -16.10 6.98
N GLU A 291 23.58 -15.23 7.67
CA GLU A 291 23.10 -13.90 8.00
C GLU A 291 23.18 -13.00 6.75
N TYR A 292 22.00 -12.64 6.24
CA TYR A 292 21.83 -11.64 5.19
C TYR A 292 22.29 -10.26 5.70
N MET A 293 22.74 -9.43 4.79
CA MET A 293 23.16 -8.06 5.10
C MET A 293 21.97 -7.25 5.63
N THR A 294 22.11 -6.61 6.79
CA THR A 294 21.04 -5.77 7.35
C THR A 294 20.85 -4.49 6.53
N ASP A 295 19.68 -3.85 6.63
CA ASP A 295 19.47 -2.55 5.98
C ASP A 295 20.44 -1.47 6.50
N ASP A 296 20.82 -1.53 7.78
CA ASP A 296 21.84 -0.67 8.37
C ASP A 296 23.22 -0.93 7.75
N ASP A 297 23.61 -2.20 7.57
CA ASP A 297 24.87 -2.56 6.88
C ASP A 297 24.87 -2.05 5.44
N PHE A 298 23.76 -2.18 4.71
CA PHE A 298 23.67 -1.73 3.31
C PHE A 298 23.73 -0.22 3.20
N LEU A 299 22.97 0.48 4.04
CA LEU A 299 23.00 1.93 4.11
C LEU A 299 24.41 2.42 4.46
N TYR A 300 25.15 1.71 5.32
CA TYR A 300 26.54 2.01 5.66
C TYR A 300 27.50 1.80 4.48
N ASP A 301 27.50 0.62 3.85
CA ASP A 301 28.37 0.34 2.70
C ASP A 301 28.09 1.31 1.53
N SER A 302 26.84 1.77 1.34
CA SER A 302 26.48 2.74 0.29
C SER A 302 27.18 4.10 0.45
N LYS A 303 27.54 4.50 1.68
CA LYS A 303 28.27 5.76 1.96
C LYS A 303 29.73 5.75 1.52
N LEU A 304 30.29 4.58 1.19
CA LEU A 304 31.61 4.45 0.56
C LEU A 304 31.60 5.07 -0.84
N ASP A 305 30.56 4.80 -1.62
CA ASP A 305 30.41 5.36 -2.98
C ASP A 305 30.17 6.87 -2.93
N VAL A 306 29.46 7.39 -1.90
CA VAL A 306 29.26 8.83 -1.69
C VAL A 306 30.59 9.54 -1.39
N TYR A 307 31.48 8.93 -0.59
CA TYR A 307 32.82 9.46 -0.35
C TYR A 307 33.64 9.52 -1.64
N ALA A 308 33.67 8.40 -2.39
CA ALA A 308 34.39 8.31 -3.65
C ALA A 308 33.85 9.27 -4.73
N TYR A 309 32.54 9.51 -4.75
CA TYR A 309 31.91 10.56 -5.57
C TYR A 309 32.36 11.96 -5.15
N GLY A 310 32.49 12.25 -3.86
CA GLY A 310 33.07 13.51 -3.36
C GLY A 310 34.51 13.76 -3.85
N VAL A 311 35.36 12.72 -3.81
CA VAL A 311 36.72 12.78 -4.36
C VAL A 311 36.73 12.93 -5.89
N THR A 312 35.83 12.25 -6.59
CA THR A 312 35.64 12.38 -8.05
C THR A 312 35.21 13.80 -8.45
N LEU A 313 34.31 14.42 -7.68
CA LEU A 313 33.94 15.83 -7.86
C LEU A 313 35.12 16.78 -7.58
N PHE A 314 35.93 16.51 -6.55
CA PHE A 314 37.16 17.27 -6.31
C PHE A 314 38.05 17.25 -7.55
N GLU A 315 38.45 16.07 -8.04
CA GLU A 315 39.32 15.92 -9.22
C GLU A 315 38.75 16.64 -10.45
N MET A 316 37.42 16.58 -10.67
CA MET A 316 36.76 17.24 -11.80
C MET A 316 36.69 18.77 -11.69
N PHE A 317 36.52 19.32 -10.49
CA PHE A 317 36.41 20.77 -10.28
C PHE A 317 37.75 21.45 -10.07
N THR A 318 38.78 20.75 -9.57
CA THR A 318 40.14 21.29 -9.39
C THR A 318 41.08 20.98 -10.54
N PHE A 319 40.74 20.01 -11.40
CA PHE A 319 41.64 19.40 -12.39
C PHE A 319 42.97 18.92 -11.78
N SER A 320 42.93 18.38 -10.55
CA SER A 320 44.12 17.91 -9.85
C SER A 320 43.89 16.59 -9.11
N ILE A 321 44.87 15.68 -9.22
CA ILE A 321 44.82 14.37 -8.56
C ILE A 321 45.18 14.53 -7.08
N PRO A 322 44.29 14.17 -6.13
CA PRO A 322 44.55 14.34 -4.70
C PRO A 322 45.67 13.42 -4.23
N TYR A 323 46.53 13.94 -3.35
CA TYR A 323 47.68 13.24 -2.77
C TYR A 323 48.68 12.68 -3.79
N GLN A 324 48.83 13.34 -4.94
CA GLN A 324 49.81 12.97 -5.96
C GLN A 324 51.21 12.82 -5.35
N ASN A 325 51.87 11.69 -5.63
CA ASN A 325 53.18 11.28 -5.09
C ASN A 325 53.23 10.90 -3.59
N TRP A 326 52.11 10.85 -2.87
CA TRP A 326 52.07 10.36 -1.49
C TRP A 326 51.99 8.83 -1.44
N SER A 327 52.59 8.22 -0.42
CA SER A 327 52.45 6.79 -0.14
C SER A 327 51.10 6.45 0.49
N PHE A 328 50.71 5.16 0.42
CA PHE A 328 49.51 4.63 1.06
C PHE A 328 49.37 5.05 2.54
N MET A 329 50.46 4.96 3.30
CA MET A 329 50.47 5.22 4.74
C MET A 329 50.30 6.71 5.06
N GLU A 330 50.86 7.60 4.24
CA GLU A 330 50.71 9.05 4.39
C GLU A 330 49.26 9.49 4.12
N VAL A 331 48.65 8.98 3.04
CA VAL A 331 47.23 9.24 2.73
C VAL A 331 46.33 8.71 3.84
N MET A 332 46.54 7.46 4.28
CA MET A 332 45.75 6.84 5.34
C MET A 332 45.85 7.64 6.65
N SER A 333 47.05 8.03 7.09
CA SER A 333 47.21 8.81 8.33
C SER A 333 46.50 10.17 8.24
N PHE A 334 46.66 10.87 7.12
CA PHE A 334 46.08 12.20 6.93
C PHE A 334 44.54 12.18 6.89
N VAL A 335 43.96 11.19 6.20
CA VAL A 335 42.50 11.00 6.11
C VAL A 335 41.91 10.56 7.45
N LEU A 336 42.61 9.72 8.22
CA LEU A 336 42.20 9.30 9.57
C LEU A 336 42.20 10.46 10.59
N GLU A 337 43.11 11.43 10.45
CA GLU A 337 43.11 12.68 11.22
C GLU A 337 41.97 13.64 10.85
N GLY A 338 41.06 13.26 9.94
CA GLY A 338 39.96 14.10 9.47
C GLY A 338 40.39 15.19 8.48
N LYS A 339 41.64 15.19 8.02
CA LYS A 339 42.17 16.17 7.07
C LYS A 339 41.82 15.77 5.63
N ARG A 340 41.76 16.76 4.74
CA ARG A 340 41.40 16.62 3.31
C ARG A 340 42.26 17.58 2.46
N PRO A 341 42.36 17.41 1.13
CA PRO A 341 43.05 18.35 0.25
C PRO A 341 42.35 19.72 0.25
N PRO A 342 43.08 20.83 0.20
CA PRO A 342 42.47 22.16 0.18
C PRO A 342 41.75 22.42 -1.15
N ILE A 343 40.45 22.75 -1.08
CA ILE A 343 39.67 23.16 -2.25
C ILE A 343 40.07 24.60 -2.64
N PRO A 344 40.51 24.86 -3.89
CA PRO A 344 40.90 26.20 -4.35
C PRO A 344 39.75 27.22 -4.36
N ARG A 345 40.08 28.50 -4.16
CA ARG A 345 39.10 29.61 -4.10
C ARG A 345 38.33 29.88 -5.40
N TYR A 346 38.75 29.31 -6.53
CA TYR A 346 38.03 29.44 -7.80
C TYR A 346 36.85 28.45 -7.94
N VAL A 347 36.80 27.42 -7.09
CA VAL A 347 35.65 26.51 -7.03
C VAL A 347 34.52 27.21 -6.31
N GLU A 348 33.34 27.29 -6.93
CA GLU A 348 32.19 27.99 -6.35
C GLU A 348 31.75 27.35 -5.02
N ASN A 349 31.34 28.18 -4.06
CA ASN A 349 31.05 27.75 -2.68
C ASN A 349 30.09 26.55 -2.59
N HIS A 350 29.10 26.45 -3.48
CA HIS A 350 28.14 25.35 -3.45
C HIS A 350 28.74 24.01 -3.88
N TRP A 351 29.65 24.01 -4.86
CA TRP A 351 30.41 22.80 -5.21
C TRP A 351 31.36 22.41 -4.10
N LYS A 352 32.01 23.40 -3.46
CA LYS A 352 32.83 23.18 -2.27
C LYS A 352 32.02 22.52 -1.14
N GLU A 353 30.86 23.07 -0.78
CA GLU A 353 29.97 22.54 0.24
C GLU A 353 29.51 21.11 -0.07
N LEU A 354 29.21 20.79 -1.33
CA LEU A 354 28.82 19.44 -1.75
C LEU A 354 29.97 18.44 -1.62
N ILE A 355 31.17 18.80 -2.07
CA ILE A 355 32.38 17.98 -1.91
C ILE A 355 32.65 17.75 -0.41
N GLU A 356 32.57 18.81 0.40
CA GLU A 356 32.79 18.76 1.85
C GLU A 356 31.77 17.87 2.59
N GLN A 357 30.50 17.86 2.16
CA GLN A 357 29.48 16.95 2.67
C GLN A 357 29.69 15.50 2.19
N CYS A 358 30.10 15.29 0.93
CA CYS A 358 30.29 13.94 0.39
C CYS A 358 31.47 13.20 1.03
N TRP A 359 32.59 13.88 1.31
CA TRP A 359 33.79 13.26 1.89
C TRP A 359 33.89 13.40 3.43
N ALA A 360 32.77 13.65 4.11
CA ALA A 360 32.70 13.84 5.57
C ALA A 360 33.27 12.64 6.36
N GLN A 361 33.77 12.90 7.56
CA GLN A 361 34.43 11.86 8.37
C GLN A 361 33.46 10.78 8.85
N ASP A 362 32.30 11.16 9.40
CA ASP A 362 31.22 10.23 9.72
C ASP A 362 30.42 9.89 8.44
N PRO A 363 30.22 8.61 8.08
CA PRO A 363 29.33 8.19 6.99
C PRO A 363 27.90 8.73 7.10
N ASN A 364 27.40 9.00 8.30
CA ASN A 364 26.04 9.50 8.55
C ASN A 364 25.87 10.98 8.15
N ASP A 365 26.93 11.78 8.21
CA ASP A 365 26.90 13.19 7.80
C ASP A 365 26.89 13.35 6.27
N ARG A 366 27.25 12.29 5.54
CA ARG A 366 27.24 12.27 4.07
C ARG A 366 25.79 12.13 3.55
N PRO A 367 25.40 12.84 2.48
CA PRO A 367 24.07 12.70 1.89
C PRO A 367 23.83 11.31 1.25
N THR A 368 22.60 11.02 0.82
CA THR A 368 22.31 9.92 -0.14
C THR A 368 22.38 10.44 -1.58
N PHE A 369 22.50 9.57 -2.59
CA PHE A 369 22.48 10.02 -3.99
C PHE A 369 21.14 10.67 -4.38
N HIS A 370 20.00 10.14 -3.90
CA HIS A 370 18.72 10.84 -4.00
C HIS A 370 18.78 12.29 -3.47
N GLN A 371 19.34 12.53 -2.28
CA GLN A 371 19.51 13.89 -1.73
C GLN A 371 20.48 14.77 -2.53
N ILE A 372 21.52 14.18 -3.14
CA ILE A 372 22.43 14.88 -4.04
C ILE A 372 21.67 15.33 -5.31
N LEU A 373 20.87 14.45 -5.91
CA LEU A 373 20.06 14.76 -7.10
C LEU A 373 19.04 15.86 -6.82
N GLU A 374 18.38 15.83 -5.66
CA GLU A 374 17.50 16.92 -5.22
C GLU A 374 18.24 18.26 -5.10
N LYS A 375 19.46 18.27 -4.52
CA LYS A 375 20.29 19.48 -4.37
C LYS A 375 20.75 20.05 -5.72
N LEU A 376 21.27 19.20 -6.61
CA LEU A 376 21.73 19.60 -7.94
C LEU A 376 20.63 20.20 -8.82
N ASN A 377 19.36 19.92 -8.50
CA ASN A 377 18.19 20.45 -9.19
C ASN A 377 17.65 21.76 -8.58
N GLN A 378 18.36 22.38 -7.63
CA GLN A 378 17.96 23.61 -6.94
C GLN A 378 18.94 24.75 -7.23
N LYS A 379 18.54 25.99 -6.89
CA LYS A 379 19.52 27.07 -6.70
C LYS A 379 20.38 26.70 -5.49
N PRO A 380 21.71 26.86 -5.53
CA PRO A 380 22.47 27.66 -6.49
C PRO A 380 23.01 26.94 -7.74
N TYR A 381 22.86 25.61 -7.87
CA TYR A 381 23.42 24.85 -9.00
C TYR A 381 22.81 25.22 -10.35
N LEU A 382 21.54 25.65 -10.37
CA LEU A 382 20.87 26.20 -11.54
C LEU A 382 21.03 27.74 -11.59
N ASN A 383 22.28 28.21 -11.74
CA ASN A 383 22.60 29.64 -11.88
C ASN A 383 22.56 30.11 -13.35
N GLY A 384 22.83 31.40 -13.58
CA GLY A 384 22.74 32.02 -14.91
C GLY A 384 23.82 31.64 -15.92
N THR A 385 24.82 30.82 -15.55
CA THR A 385 25.85 30.29 -16.48
C THR A 385 25.49 28.92 -17.02
N ILE A 386 24.44 28.29 -16.49
CA ILE A 386 23.97 26.96 -16.89
C ILE A 386 22.99 27.06 -18.06
N ASN A 387 23.23 26.27 -19.11
CA ASN A 387 22.21 26.02 -20.13
C ASN A 387 21.15 25.06 -19.55
N ILE A 388 20.12 25.66 -18.94
CA ILE A 388 19.00 24.98 -18.28
C ILE A 388 18.22 24.08 -19.25
N GLU A 389 18.16 24.42 -20.55
CA GLU A 389 17.49 23.58 -21.55
C GLU A 389 18.27 22.28 -21.77
N MET A 390 19.57 22.38 -22.07
CA MET A 390 20.45 21.22 -22.26
C MET A 390 20.51 20.33 -21.01
N PHE A 391 20.57 20.92 -19.81
CA PHE A 391 20.51 20.16 -18.56
C PHE A 391 19.16 19.46 -18.38
N ASN A 392 18.04 20.11 -18.68
CA ASN A 392 16.71 19.49 -18.56
C ASN A 392 16.47 18.39 -19.60
N GLU A 393 17.00 18.52 -20.83
CA GLU A 393 16.96 17.44 -21.81
C GLU A 393 17.69 16.19 -21.31
N TYR A 394 18.89 16.36 -20.74
CA TYR A 394 19.62 15.24 -20.15
C TYR A 394 18.91 14.68 -18.91
N LYS A 395 18.44 15.54 -18.00
CA LYS A 395 17.72 15.17 -16.77
C LYS A 395 16.50 14.27 -17.07
N LYS A 396 15.70 14.59 -18.09
CA LYS A 396 14.54 13.76 -18.51
C LYS A 396 14.91 12.31 -18.84
N VAL A 397 16.15 12.05 -19.26
CA VAL A 397 16.62 10.71 -19.65
C VAL A 397 17.18 9.94 -18.45
N VAL A 398 17.90 10.61 -17.54
CA VAL A 398 18.65 9.93 -16.46
C VAL A 398 18.05 10.03 -15.06
N ALA A 399 17.15 10.97 -14.80
CA ALA A 399 16.61 11.19 -13.45
C ALA A 399 15.72 10.02 -12.98
N PRO A 400 15.69 9.73 -11.66
CA PRO A 400 14.68 8.87 -11.05
C PRO A 400 13.26 9.36 -11.38
N LYS A 401 12.32 8.43 -11.63
CA LYS A 401 10.95 8.75 -12.06
C LYS A 401 10.20 9.56 -11.02
N ASP A 402 10.33 9.18 -9.76
CA ASP A 402 9.77 9.85 -8.60
C ASP A 402 10.25 11.31 -8.47
N LEU A 403 11.50 11.60 -8.82
CA LEU A 403 12.00 12.98 -8.87
C LEU A 403 11.30 13.82 -9.95
N LEU A 404 11.03 13.23 -11.13
CA LEU A 404 10.32 13.89 -12.22
C LEU A 404 8.81 14.05 -11.93
N GLU A 405 8.16 12.99 -11.41
CA GLU A 405 6.76 13.01 -10.97
C GLU A 405 6.53 14.05 -9.87
N LYS A 406 7.49 14.19 -8.94
CA LYS A 406 7.49 15.24 -7.91
C LYS A 406 7.53 16.64 -8.51
N GLU A 407 8.37 16.90 -9.53
CA GLU A 407 8.40 18.18 -10.25
C GLU A 407 7.07 18.50 -10.98
N GLU A 408 6.42 17.49 -11.55
CA GLU A 408 5.12 17.67 -12.21
C GLU A 408 3.99 17.90 -11.19
N MET A 409 3.96 17.15 -10.08
CA MET A 409 3.01 17.38 -8.98
C MET A 409 3.11 18.79 -8.40
N ILE A 410 4.31 19.33 -8.21
CA ILE A 410 4.53 20.72 -7.74
C ILE A 410 3.85 21.72 -8.68
N LYS A 411 3.97 21.52 -10.00
CA LYS A 411 3.38 22.40 -11.02
C LYS A 411 1.86 22.27 -11.11
N ILE A 412 1.32 21.06 -10.94
CA ILE A 412 -0.10 20.76 -11.10
C ILE A 412 -0.91 21.17 -9.85
N ASN A 413 -0.39 20.91 -8.64
CA ASN A 413 -1.09 21.23 -7.40
C ASN A 413 -0.11 21.58 -6.25
N PRO A 414 0.29 22.86 -6.14
CA PRO A 414 1.18 23.33 -5.07
C PRO A 414 0.64 23.09 -3.66
N ILE A 415 -0.69 23.07 -3.50
CA ILE A 415 -1.36 22.83 -2.21
C ILE A 415 -1.15 21.36 -1.80
N ALA A 416 -1.49 20.41 -2.68
CA ALA A 416 -1.29 18.99 -2.43
C ALA A 416 0.19 18.63 -2.20
N TYR A 417 1.13 19.26 -2.93
CA TYR A 417 2.55 19.06 -2.70
C TYR A 417 3.02 19.54 -1.31
N ASN A 418 2.62 20.75 -0.90
CA ASN A 418 3.00 21.28 0.41
C ASN A 418 2.42 20.47 1.58
N ALA A 419 1.26 19.82 1.42
CA ALA A 419 0.72 18.89 2.41
C ALA A 419 1.63 17.68 2.71
N VAL A 420 2.46 17.25 1.73
CA VAL A 420 3.40 16.11 1.89
C VAL A 420 4.75 16.52 2.50
N LYS A 421 5.05 17.83 2.64
CA LYS A 421 6.32 18.29 3.23
C LYS A 421 6.50 17.76 4.67
N PRO A 422 7.75 17.52 5.13
CA PRO A 422 8.06 17.34 6.54
C PRO A 422 7.51 18.53 7.35
N LEU A 423 6.87 18.24 8.49
CA LEU A 423 6.08 19.24 9.23
C LEU A 423 6.92 20.46 9.62
N ASN A 424 8.17 20.25 10.06
CA ASN A 424 9.11 21.30 10.44
C ASN A 424 9.44 22.24 9.27
N ALA A 425 9.57 21.71 8.04
CA ALA A 425 9.84 22.52 6.85
C ALA A 425 8.62 23.34 6.44
N LEU A 426 7.41 22.77 6.56
CA LEU A 426 6.15 23.48 6.34
C LEU A 426 5.93 24.59 7.37
N MET A 427 6.24 24.33 8.65
CA MET A 427 6.16 25.31 9.73
C MET A 427 7.10 26.50 9.48
N ASN A 428 8.37 26.25 9.12
CA ASN A 428 9.31 27.32 8.82
C ASN A 428 8.80 28.20 7.66
N SER A 429 8.39 27.61 6.54
CA SER A 429 7.84 28.38 5.41
C SER A 429 6.56 29.14 5.75
N ALA A 430 5.70 28.62 6.64
CA ALA A 430 4.51 29.33 7.10
C ALA A 430 4.84 30.54 8.00
N ILE A 431 5.89 30.43 8.83
CA ILE A 431 6.46 31.52 9.65
C ILE A 431 7.06 32.60 8.74
N ASP A 432 7.75 32.21 7.67
CA ASP A 432 8.32 33.11 6.66
C ASP A 432 7.25 33.85 5.82
N GLY A 433 5.96 33.55 6.02
CA GLY A 433 4.85 34.23 5.36
C GLY A 433 4.35 33.57 4.06
N ASP A 434 4.82 32.37 3.72
CA ASP A 434 4.33 31.66 2.52
C ASP A 434 2.85 31.27 2.68
N ALA A 435 2.00 31.90 1.88
CA ALA A 435 0.56 31.76 1.93
C ALA A 435 0.07 30.33 1.67
N VAL A 436 0.80 29.57 0.84
CA VAL A 436 0.47 28.17 0.54
C VAL A 436 0.84 27.27 1.72
N SER A 437 1.97 27.53 2.38
CA SER A 437 2.36 26.83 3.63
C SER A 437 1.41 27.18 4.78
N GLN A 438 1.00 28.44 4.91
CA GLN A 438 -0.02 28.87 5.88
C GLN A 438 -1.36 28.15 5.66
N LEU A 439 -1.88 28.12 4.43
CA LEU A 439 -3.12 27.39 4.13
C LEU A 439 -3.01 25.90 4.52
N ASN A 440 -1.93 25.22 4.10
CA ASN A 440 -1.76 23.80 4.39
C ASN A 440 -1.57 23.50 5.88
N LEU A 441 -0.84 24.35 6.60
CA LEU A 441 -0.67 24.20 8.05
C LEU A 441 -2.01 24.44 8.77
N GLY A 442 -2.82 25.40 8.31
CA GLY A 442 -4.20 25.57 8.77
C GLY A 442 -5.07 24.33 8.55
N ILE A 443 -4.98 23.69 7.37
CA ILE A 443 -5.71 22.44 7.07
C ILE A 443 -5.26 21.32 8.01
N ILE A 444 -3.95 21.17 8.24
CA ILE A 444 -3.35 20.20 9.17
C ILE A 444 -3.93 20.36 10.59
N TYR A 445 -3.98 21.59 11.12
CA TYR A 445 -4.58 21.87 12.43
C TYR A 445 -6.12 21.74 12.45
N PHE A 446 -6.80 21.98 11.33
CA PHE A 446 -8.24 21.78 11.20
C PHE A 446 -8.64 20.30 11.18
N GLU A 447 -7.86 19.45 10.50
CA GLU A 447 -8.16 18.02 10.38
C GLU A 447 -7.70 17.20 11.59
N GLY A 448 -6.71 17.69 12.36
CA GLY A 448 -6.02 16.88 13.38
C GLY A 448 -5.13 15.79 12.77
N ASN A 449 -4.72 15.98 11.52
CA ASN A 449 -3.84 15.07 10.80
C ASN A 449 -2.39 15.49 11.06
N ARG A 450 -1.57 14.60 11.63
CA ARG A 450 -0.15 14.81 12.03
C ARG A 450 0.08 15.69 13.27
N VAL A 451 -0.92 16.45 13.72
CA VAL A 451 -0.93 17.26 14.95
C VAL A 451 -2.28 17.11 15.65
N GLU A 452 -2.38 17.45 16.93
CA GLU A 452 -3.67 17.53 17.61
C GLU A 452 -4.56 18.63 16.97
N GLN A 453 -5.87 18.35 16.83
CA GLN A 453 -6.81 19.29 16.21
C GLN A 453 -6.93 20.55 17.06
N CYS A 454 -6.71 21.72 16.46
CA CYS A 454 -6.89 23.01 17.12
C CYS A 454 -7.47 24.02 16.14
N LEU A 455 -8.76 24.33 16.30
CA LEU A 455 -9.51 25.20 15.40
C LEU A 455 -9.04 26.65 15.47
N GLU A 456 -8.60 27.10 16.65
CA GLU A 456 -8.05 28.43 16.90
C GLU A 456 -6.72 28.62 16.15
N THR A 457 -5.85 27.61 16.19
CA THR A 457 -4.58 27.61 15.46
C THR A 457 -4.82 27.50 13.95
N ALA A 458 -5.81 26.70 13.52
CA ALA A 458 -6.22 26.66 12.12
C ALA A 458 -6.71 28.04 11.64
N ILE A 459 -7.59 28.70 12.41
CA ILE A 459 -8.04 30.08 12.14
C ILE A 459 -6.85 31.04 12.04
N HIS A 460 -5.89 30.97 12.97
CA HIS A 460 -4.69 31.82 12.95
C HIS A 460 -3.93 31.73 11.62
N TYR A 461 -3.76 30.55 11.05
CA TYR A 461 -3.08 30.37 9.76
C TYR A 461 -3.96 30.70 8.55
N PHE A 462 -5.28 30.48 8.61
CA PHE A 462 -6.17 30.85 7.50
C PHE A 462 -6.43 32.35 7.39
N GLN A 463 -6.48 33.06 8.52
CA GLN A 463 -6.83 34.49 8.58
C GLN A 463 -5.92 35.41 7.73
N PRO A 464 -4.57 35.29 7.72
CA PRO A 464 -3.72 36.11 6.87
C PRO A 464 -3.95 35.81 5.37
N VAL A 465 -4.12 34.54 5.00
CA VAL A 465 -4.39 34.12 3.61
C VAL A 465 -5.72 34.67 3.11
N ALA A 466 -6.79 34.57 3.92
CA ALA A 466 -8.11 35.10 3.61
C ALA A 466 -8.18 36.64 3.62
N ASN A 467 -7.15 37.34 4.09
CA ASN A 467 -7.07 38.80 4.12
C ASN A 467 -6.18 39.37 2.99
N GLN A 468 -5.64 38.52 2.11
CA GLN A 468 -4.88 38.98 0.95
C GLN A 468 -5.76 39.71 -0.07
N VAL A 469 -5.14 40.61 -0.83
CA VAL A 469 -5.80 41.25 -1.99
C VAL A 469 -6.10 40.17 -3.03
N LEU A 470 -7.36 40.09 -3.46
CA LEU A 470 -7.80 39.12 -4.46
C LEU A 470 -7.24 39.47 -5.85
N THR A 471 -6.55 38.51 -6.45
CA THR A 471 -6.04 38.53 -7.82
C THR A 471 -6.43 37.22 -8.52
N LYS A 472 -6.33 37.16 -9.85
CA LYS A 472 -6.60 35.92 -10.59
C LYS A 472 -5.69 34.76 -10.19
N ASP A 473 -4.48 35.06 -9.72
CA ASP A 473 -3.46 34.05 -9.42
C ASP A 473 -3.61 33.47 -8.00
N ASN A 474 -4.27 34.20 -7.07
CA ASN A 474 -4.53 33.74 -5.70
C ASN A 474 -6.01 33.50 -5.35
N GLU A 475 -6.96 33.72 -6.28
CA GLU A 475 -8.41 33.59 -6.03
C GLU A 475 -8.78 32.26 -5.36
N ASN A 476 -8.29 31.13 -5.88
CA ASN A 476 -8.54 29.80 -5.32
C ASN A 476 -7.92 29.60 -3.93
N LEU A 477 -6.76 30.22 -3.66
CA LEU A 477 -6.09 30.16 -2.36
C LEU A 477 -6.88 30.92 -1.29
N VAL A 478 -7.31 32.14 -1.63
CA VAL A 478 -8.12 33.02 -0.76
C VAL A 478 -9.49 32.41 -0.49
N SER A 479 -10.20 31.94 -1.53
CA SER A 479 -11.54 31.37 -1.38
C SER A 479 -11.55 30.03 -0.64
N THR A 480 -10.46 29.25 -0.75
CA THR A 480 -10.24 28.06 0.08
C THR A 480 -9.99 28.44 1.55
N ALA A 481 -9.14 29.43 1.83
CA ALA A 481 -8.92 29.91 3.20
C ALA A 481 -10.22 30.43 3.85
N GLU A 482 -11.03 31.18 3.11
CA GLU A 482 -12.36 31.64 3.56
C GLU A 482 -13.33 30.48 3.82
N LEU A 483 -13.34 29.46 2.97
CA LEU A 483 -14.16 28.25 3.20
C LEU A 483 -13.77 27.57 4.53
N TYR A 484 -12.47 27.35 4.76
CA TYR A 484 -12.01 26.72 5.99
C TYR A 484 -12.23 27.60 7.23
N LEU A 485 -12.07 28.93 7.15
CA LEU A 485 -12.49 29.84 8.23
C LEU A 485 -13.98 29.69 8.57
N GLY A 486 -14.83 29.52 7.56
CA GLY A 486 -16.25 29.22 7.75
C GLY A 486 -16.48 27.88 8.44
N LEU A 487 -15.73 26.84 8.09
CA LEU A 487 -15.79 25.52 8.72
C LEU A 487 -15.30 25.55 10.18
N CYS A 488 -14.16 26.18 10.46
CA CYS A 488 -13.65 26.36 11.83
C CYS A 488 -14.69 27.07 12.70
N ASN A 489 -15.21 28.23 12.27
CA ASN A 489 -16.20 29.00 13.04
C ASN A 489 -17.51 28.22 13.28
N LYS A 490 -17.89 27.32 12.36
CA LYS A 490 -19.03 26.40 12.54
C LYS A 490 -18.75 25.29 13.56
N MET A 491 -17.49 24.92 13.79
CA MET A 491 -17.05 23.80 14.63
C MET A 491 -16.46 24.21 15.99
N LEU A 492 -16.17 25.49 16.22
CA LEU A 492 -15.74 26.01 17.52
C LEU A 492 -16.71 25.63 18.64
N GLU A 493 -16.22 25.56 19.88
CA GLU A 493 -17.04 25.38 21.08
C GLU A 493 -16.93 26.62 21.99
N PRO A 494 -17.92 27.54 22.01
CA PRO A 494 -19.20 27.51 21.30
C PRO A 494 -19.11 27.93 19.80
N PRO A 495 -20.00 27.41 18.92
CA PRO A 495 -19.97 27.75 17.50
C PRO A 495 -20.37 29.20 17.20
N ASN A 496 -19.71 29.81 16.21
CA ASN A 496 -20.02 31.14 15.69
C ASN A 496 -20.64 31.06 14.28
N TYR A 497 -21.93 30.73 14.23
CA TYR A 497 -22.65 30.51 12.97
C TYR A 497 -22.79 31.76 12.09
N ASP A 498 -22.86 32.96 12.67
CA ASP A 498 -22.97 34.20 11.89
C ASP A 498 -21.66 34.56 11.19
N VAL A 499 -20.51 34.41 11.86
CA VAL A 499 -19.19 34.56 11.24
C VAL A 499 -18.94 33.45 10.21
N ALA A 500 -19.32 32.21 10.51
CA ALA A 500 -19.27 31.12 9.54
C ALA A 500 -20.09 31.44 8.28
N GLY A 501 -21.31 31.94 8.44
CA GLY A 501 -22.16 32.37 7.33
C GLY A 501 -21.60 33.55 6.53
N GLN A 502 -20.86 34.47 7.16
CA GLN A 502 -20.16 35.56 6.46
C GLN A 502 -19.01 35.02 5.60
N TYR A 503 -18.17 34.14 6.16
CA TYR A 503 -17.08 33.53 5.41
C TYR A 503 -17.56 32.63 4.27
N PHE A 504 -18.63 31.84 4.46
CA PHE A 504 -19.23 31.08 3.36
C PHE A 504 -19.81 31.98 2.25
N ARG A 505 -20.31 33.18 2.57
CA ARG A 505 -20.73 34.16 1.56
C ARG A 505 -19.53 34.73 0.78
N ARG A 506 -18.42 35.05 1.46
CA ARG A 506 -17.17 35.50 0.82
C ARG A 506 -16.60 34.43 -0.11
N ALA A 507 -16.35 33.24 0.41
CA ALA A 507 -15.80 32.11 -0.35
C ALA A 507 -16.64 31.78 -1.59
N ARG A 508 -17.98 31.78 -1.47
CA ARG A 508 -18.90 31.60 -2.61
C ARG A 508 -18.73 32.69 -3.67
N ASN A 509 -18.58 33.95 -3.27
CA ASN A 509 -18.40 35.06 -4.21
C ASN A 509 -17.04 34.99 -4.92
N HIS A 510 -16.03 34.39 -4.30
CA HIS A 510 -14.71 34.06 -4.87
C HIS A 510 -14.67 32.64 -5.47
N GLY A 511 -15.78 32.19 -6.07
CA GLY A 511 -15.88 30.95 -6.86
C GLY A 511 -16.06 29.65 -6.09
N GLN A 512 -15.96 29.62 -4.75
CA GLN A 512 -15.91 28.35 -4.01
C GLN A 512 -17.28 27.69 -3.84
N VAL A 513 -17.60 26.74 -4.72
CA VAL A 513 -18.90 26.05 -4.81
C VAL A 513 -19.32 25.41 -3.47
N ALA A 514 -18.39 24.76 -2.77
CA ALA A 514 -18.65 24.08 -1.49
C ALA A 514 -19.20 25.04 -0.40
N ALA A 515 -18.84 26.33 -0.45
CA ALA A 515 -19.36 27.31 0.49
C ALA A 515 -20.88 27.52 0.35
N SER A 516 -21.44 27.36 -0.86
CA SER A 516 -22.88 27.42 -1.10
C SER A 516 -23.63 26.28 -0.40
N TYR A 517 -23.06 25.07 -0.39
CA TYR A 517 -23.59 23.91 0.35
C TYR A 517 -23.58 24.16 1.86
N HIS A 518 -22.46 24.63 2.42
CA HIS A 518 -22.37 24.86 3.87
C HIS A 518 -23.26 26.02 4.34
N LEU A 519 -23.41 27.08 3.52
CA LEU A 519 -24.38 28.15 3.78
C LEU A 519 -25.83 27.62 3.76
N ALA A 520 -26.18 26.77 2.80
CA ALA A 520 -27.50 26.13 2.73
C ALA A 520 -27.78 25.25 3.96
N GLU A 521 -26.81 24.48 4.44
CA GLU A 521 -26.94 23.67 5.67
C GLU A 521 -27.13 24.54 6.92
N LEU A 522 -26.45 25.70 7.03
CA LEU A 522 -26.69 26.61 8.16
C LEU A 522 -28.10 27.20 8.16
N MET A 523 -28.61 27.59 6.97
CA MET A 523 -29.97 28.10 6.82
C MET A 523 -31.00 26.99 7.07
N TYR A 524 -30.86 25.83 6.44
CA TYR A 524 -31.77 24.68 6.56
C TYR A 524 -31.96 24.23 8.02
N ASN A 525 -30.88 24.22 8.82
CA ASN A 525 -30.91 23.84 10.22
C ASN A 525 -31.27 25.01 11.18
N GLY A 526 -31.70 26.16 10.65
CA GLY A 526 -32.10 27.33 11.44
C GLY A 526 -30.98 27.96 12.27
N LYS A 527 -29.71 27.76 11.89
CA LYS A 527 -28.53 28.27 12.62
C LYS A 527 -28.18 29.71 12.29
N ILE A 528 -28.64 30.19 11.14
CA ILE A 528 -28.62 31.60 10.72
C ILE A 528 -29.98 31.96 10.15
N ARG A 529 -30.32 33.26 10.12
CA ARG A 529 -31.62 33.73 9.62
C ARG A 529 -31.86 33.30 8.16
N ILE A 530 -32.96 32.59 7.94
CA ILE A 530 -33.46 32.21 6.61
C ILE A 530 -34.12 33.44 5.97
N GLY A 531 -33.91 33.64 4.66
CA GLY A 531 -34.71 34.56 3.84
C GLY A 531 -36.04 33.89 3.49
N SER A 532 -35.99 32.94 2.55
CA SER A 532 -37.07 32.05 2.16
C SER A 532 -36.60 30.59 2.00
N ASN A 533 -37.53 29.64 1.92
CA ASN A 533 -37.20 28.26 1.53
C ASN A 533 -36.56 28.21 0.14
N ASP A 534 -36.98 29.08 -0.78
CA ASP A 534 -36.47 29.13 -2.15
C ASP A 534 -34.99 29.57 -2.19
N ASP A 535 -34.54 30.40 -1.25
CA ASP A 535 -33.12 30.78 -1.17
C ASP A 535 -32.24 29.60 -0.76
N VAL A 536 -32.72 28.76 0.16
CA VAL A 536 -32.05 27.52 0.56
C VAL A 536 -32.02 26.52 -0.60
N ILE A 537 -33.12 26.40 -1.34
CA ILE A 537 -33.23 25.54 -2.53
C ILE A 537 -32.27 26.01 -3.62
N LYS A 538 -32.20 27.32 -3.93
CA LYS A 538 -31.26 27.89 -4.91
C LYS A 538 -29.79 27.66 -4.54
N LEU A 539 -29.44 27.72 -3.25
CA LEU A 539 -28.07 27.43 -2.79
C LEU A 539 -27.71 25.94 -2.96
N TYR A 540 -28.64 25.03 -2.65
CA TYR A 540 -28.43 23.60 -2.93
C TYR A 540 -28.42 23.30 -4.44
N GLU A 541 -29.28 23.92 -5.25
CA GLU A 541 -29.33 23.74 -6.71
C GLU A 541 -28.02 24.20 -7.35
N TYR A 542 -27.57 25.43 -7.04
CA TYR A 542 -26.30 25.96 -7.51
C TYR A 542 -25.11 25.07 -7.12
N ALA A 543 -25.04 24.64 -5.86
CA ALA A 543 -23.96 23.75 -5.43
C ALA A 543 -24.04 22.37 -6.11
N ALA A 544 -25.24 21.82 -6.29
CA ALA A 544 -25.45 20.51 -6.90
C ALA A 544 -25.13 20.50 -8.40
N ASP A 545 -25.57 21.52 -9.14
CA ASP A 545 -25.31 21.64 -10.57
C ASP A 545 -23.84 21.92 -10.88
N ASN A 546 -23.10 22.57 -9.95
CA ASN A 546 -21.65 22.79 -10.04
C ASN A 546 -20.81 21.69 -9.35
N GLY A 547 -21.32 20.45 -9.27
CA GLY A 547 -20.50 19.29 -8.88
C GLY A 547 -20.24 19.12 -7.37
N ASN A 548 -20.98 19.77 -6.47
CA ASN A 548 -20.89 19.44 -5.05
C ASN A 548 -21.75 18.20 -4.72
N VAL A 549 -21.10 17.04 -4.61
CA VAL A 549 -21.73 15.74 -4.27
C VAL A 549 -22.67 15.83 -3.06
N ASN A 550 -22.25 16.46 -1.96
CA ASN A 550 -23.09 16.59 -0.76
C ASN A 550 -24.37 17.41 -1.03
N ALA A 551 -24.26 18.48 -1.82
CA ALA A 551 -25.43 19.24 -2.28
C ALA A 551 -26.33 18.41 -3.19
N GLN A 552 -25.78 17.63 -4.14
CA GLN A 552 -26.57 16.75 -5.00
C GLN A 552 -27.39 15.74 -4.18
N ILE A 553 -26.79 15.13 -3.16
CA ILE A 553 -27.47 14.22 -2.24
C ILE A 553 -28.58 14.93 -1.45
N LYS A 554 -28.30 16.11 -0.86
CA LYS A 554 -29.32 16.88 -0.12
C LYS A 554 -30.45 17.35 -1.03
N PHE A 555 -30.12 17.88 -2.20
CA PHE A 555 -31.06 18.38 -3.20
C PHE A 555 -31.98 17.27 -3.74
N ALA A 556 -31.40 16.10 -4.07
CA ALA A 556 -32.17 14.91 -4.39
C ALA A 556 -33.12 14.52 -3.26
N SER A 557 -32.65 14.53 -2.00
CA SER A 557 -33.49 14.20 -0.85
C SER A 557 -34.66 15.18 -0.63
N ILE A 558 -34.49 16.46 -0.97
CA ILE A 558 -35.55 17.47 -0.89
C ILE A 558 -36.70 17.12 -1.84
N PHE A 559 -36.40 16.81 -3.10
CA PHE A 559 -37.42 16.39 -4.08
C PHE A 559 -37.94 14.97 -3.84
N TYR A 560 -37.12 14.05 -3.32
CA TYR A 560 -37.57 12.68 -3.06
C TYR A 560 -38.63 12.61 -1.94
N TYR A 561 -38.44 13.40 -0.87
CA TYR A 561 -39.32 13.39 0.31
C TYR A 561 -40.30 14.58 0.38
N GLY A 562 -40.26 15.54 -0.55
CA GLY A 562 -41.11 16.73 -0.52
C GLY A 562 -40.80 17.70 0.62
N ARG A 563 -39.51 17.90 0.93
CA ARG A 563 -39.07 18.82 2.01
C ARG A 563 -39.14 20.28 1.54
N LEU A 564 -39.06 21.23 2.48
CA LEU A 564 -39.12 22.68 2.20
C LEU A 564 -40.37 23.10 1.40
N ASN A 565 -41.50 22.42 1.62
CA ASN A 565 -42.78 22.59 0.91
C ASN A 565 -42.74 22.28 -0.60
N GLN A 566 -41.72 21.54 -1.07
CA GLN A 566 -41.66 21.09 -2.46
C GLN A 566 -42.60 19.91 -2.71
N VAL A 567 -43.22 19.88 -3.89
CA VAL A 567 -43.98 18.71 -4.36
C VAL A 567 -42.98 17.57 -4.63
N PRO A 568 -43.20 16.35 -4.10
CA PRO A 568 -42.30 15.23 -4.36
C PRO A 568 -42.11 14.96 -5.87
N ASN A 569 -40.86 14.89 -6.30
CA ASN A 569 -40.48 14.61 -7.68
C ASN A 569 -39.33 13.59 -7.71
N LYS A 570 -39.70 12.31 -7.71
CA LYS A 570 -38.76 11.18 -7.72
C LYS A 570 -37.86 11.19 -8.96
N MET A 571 -38.35 11.61 -10.12
CA MET A 571 -37.56 11.70 -11.35
C MET A 571 -36.45 12.76 -11.25
N LYS A 572 -36.75 13.96 -10.73
CA LYS A 572 -35.71 14.99 -10.46
C LYS A 572 -34.71 14.47 -9.43
N ALA A 573 -35.16 13.79 -8.37
CA ALA A 573 -34.26 13.19 -7.37
C ALA A 573 -33.31 12.13 -7.98
N MET A 574 -33.82 11.20 -8.82
CA MET A 574 -32.99 10.18 -9.47
C MET A 574 -31.89 10.77 -10.35
N LYS A 575 -32.15 11.89 -11.06
CA LYS A 575 -31.12 12.60 -11.83
C LYS A 575 -29.93 13.00 -10.95
N TYR A 576 -30.19 13.61 -9.79
CA TYR A 576 -29.13 14.08 -8.89
C TYR A 576 -28.45 12.93 -8.13
N PHE A 577 -29.16 11.85 -7.78
CA PHE A 577 -28.52 10.64 -7.26
C PHE A 577 -27.58 9.99 -8.28
N LYS A 578 -27.96 9.94 -9.56
CA LYS A 578 -27.07 9.50 -10.63
C LYS A 578 -25.83 10.40 -10.73
N MET A 579 -26.00 11.73 -10.76
CA MET A 579 -24.87 12.66 -10.84
C MET A 579 -23.87 12.46 -9.70
N ALA A 580 -24.34 12.24 -8.47
CA ALA A 580 -23.48 11.95 -7.31
C ALA A 580 -22.80 10.57 -7.41
N SER A 581 -23.50 9.57 -7.97
CA SER A 581 -22.91 8.26 -8.28
C SER A 581 -21.84 8.34 -9.37
N ASP A 582 -22.05 9.15 -10.41
CA ASP A 582 -21.09 9.35 -11.51
C ASP A 582 -19.77 10.01 -11.03
N GLN A 583 -19.82 10.76 -9.93
CA GLN A 583 -18.66 11.37 -9.26
C GLN A 583 -17.99 10.46 -8.21
N ALA A 584 -18.30 9.16 -8.23
CA ALA A 584 -17.70 8.15 -7.36
C ALA A 584 -17.91 8.31 -5.85
N ASP A 585 -19.03 8.93 -5.43
CA ASP A 585 -19.47 8.81 -4.03
C ASP A 585 -19.84 7.34 -3.71
N PRO A 586 -19.14 6.67 -2.77
CA PRO A 586 -19.35 5.23 -2.55
C PRO A 586 -20.76 4.90 -2.03
N LYS A 587 -21.44 5.86 -1.41
CA LYS A 587 -22.79 5.70 -0.87
C LYS A 587 -23.85 5.84 -1.97
N MET A 588 -23.68 6.78 -2.89
CA MET A 588 -24.57 6.92 -4.05
C MET A 588 -24.30 5.86 -5.12
N MET A 589 -23.06 5.39 -5.30
CA MET A 589 -22.79 4.22 -6.13
C MET A 589 -23.52 2.96 -5.64
N PHE A 590 -23.56 2.74 -4.32
CA PHE A 590 -24.36 1.66 -3.72
C PHE A 590 -25.86 1.82 -4.02
N PHE A 591 -26.45 2.97 -3.71
CA PHE A 591 -27.90 3.19 -3.92
C PHE A 591 -28.27 3.18 -5.41
N TRP A 592 -27.47 3.78 -6.27
CA TRP A 592 -27.70 3.79 -7.71
C TRP A 592 -27.53 2.39 -8.30
N GLY A 593 -26.56 1.60 -7.81
CA GLY A 593 -26.42 0.19 -8.15
C GLY A 593 -27.68 -0.62 -7.81
N HIS A 594 -28.18 -0.47 -6.59
CA HIS A 594 -29.42 -1.11 -6.13
C HIS A 594 -30.66 -0.63 -6.92
N TYR A 595 -30.76 0.65 -7.30
CA TYR A 595 -31.87 1.12 -8.14
C TYR A 595 -31.83 0.52 -9.56
N ASN A 596 -30.64 0.31 -10.13
CA ASN A 596 -30.47 -0.35 -11.42
C ASN A 596 -30.76 -1.86 -11.32
N GLU A 597 -30.32 -2.53 -10.25
CA GLU A 597 -30.55 -3.97 -9.99
C GLU A 597 -32.05 -4.31 -9.94
N TYR A 598 -32.86 -3.51 -9.22
CA TYR A 598 -34.29 -3.78 -8.98
C TYR A 598 -35.26 -2.96 -9.86
N GLY A 599 -34.78 -2.03 -10.69
CA GLY A 599 -35.64 -1.18 -11.54
C GLY A 599 -36.54 -0.23 -10.74
N ILE A 600 -36.05 0.28 -9.61
CA ILE A 600 -36.83 1.12 -8.68
C ILE A 600 -36.87 2.56 -9.21
N ASN A 601 -38.02 2.98 -9.74
CA ASN A 601 -38.25 4.27 -10.42
C ASN A 601 -37.44 4.50 -11.72
N ILE A 602 -36.64 3.53 -12.15
CA ILE A 602 -35.86 3.55 -13.40
C ILE A 602 -35.98 2.20 -14.12
N PRO A 603 -35.71 2.09 -15.43
CA PRO A 603 -35.64 0.80 -16.10
C PRO A 603 -34.58 -0.11 -15.45
N GLN A 604 -34.90 -1.40 -15.27
CA GLN A 604 -33.98 -2.37 -14.68
C GLN A 604 -32.76 -2.59 -15.57
N ASN A 605 -31.57 -2.56 -14.98
CA ASN A 605 -30.29 -2.84 -15.63
C ASN A 605 -29.35 -3.55 -14.65
N ILE A 606 -29.48 -4.89 -14.58
CA ILE A 606 -28.72 -5.73 -13.66
C ILE A 606 -27.20 -5.59 -13.87
N HIS A 607 -26.75 -5.49 -15.12
CA HIS A 607 -25.32 -5.35 -15.45
C HIS A 607 -24.72 -4.05 -14.88
N GLU A 608 -25.39 -2.92 -15.06
CA GLU A 608 -24.94 -1.64 -14.50
C GLU A 608 -25.07 -1.63 -12.96
N GLY A 609 -26.14 -2.24 -12.43
CA GLY A 609 -26.32 -2.42 -10.99
C GLY A 609 -25.14 -3.13 -10.32
N ILE A 610 -24.76 -4.29 -10.85
CA ILE A 610 -23.63 -5.09 -10.37
C ILE A 610 -22.28 -4.37 -10.58
N ARG A 611 -22.10 -3.65 -11.70
CA ARG A 611 -20.89 -2.84 -11.95
C ARG A 611 -20.70 -1.76 -10.88
N LEU A 612 -21.77 -1.03 -10.55
CA LEU A 612 -21.77 0.02 -9.54
C LEU A 612 -21.58 -0.52 -8.13
N LEU A 613 -22.23 -1.66 -7.79
CA LEU A 613 -22.05 -2.35 -6.52
C LEU A 613 -20.59 -2.79 -6.31
N LYS A 614 -19.93 -3.33 -7.35
CA LYS A 614 -18.51 -3.68 -7.31
C LYS A 614 -17.64 -2.44 -7.02
N LEU A 615 -17.84 -1.35 -7.75
CA LEU A 615 -17.04 -0.13 -7.60
C LEU A 615 -17.26 0.56 -6.24
N ALA A 616 -18.49 0.52 -5.70
CA ALA A 616 -18.80 0.93 -4.33
C ALA A 616 -18.12 0.02 -3.28
N ALA A 617 -18.02 -1.29 -3.55
CA ALA A 617 -17.36 -2.24 -2.66
C ALA A 617 -15.82 -2.04 -2.62
N GLU A 618 -15.22 -1.76 -3.78
CA GLU A 618 -13.78 -1.46 -3.94
C GLU A 618 -13.39 -0.14 -3.26
N THR A 619 -14.21 0.91 -3.41
CA THR A 619 -14.07 2.19 -2.66
C THR A 619 -14.41 2.08 -1.17
N GLY A 620 -14.79 0.89 -0.69
CA GLY A 620 -14.89 0.60 0.74
C GLY A 620 -16.25 0.82 1.38
N ASN A 621 -17.34 1.00 0.61
CA ASN A 621 -18.68 1.04 1.18
C ASN A 621 -19.05 -0.33 1.77
N LYS A 622 -19.25 -0.40 3.09
CA LYS A 622 -19.52 -1.66 3.81
C LYS A 622 -20.80 -2.38 3.36
N ASP A 623 -21.82 -1.63 2.92
CA ASP A 623 -23.12 -2.17 2.53
C ASP A 623 -23.01 -2.74 1.09
N ALA A 624 -22.27 -2.05 0.21
CA ALA A 624 -21.91 -2.57 -1.11
C ALA A 624 -20.98 -3.80 -1.03
N GLN A 625 -20.00 -3.79 -0.12
CA GLN A 625 -19.12 -4.94 0.13
C GLN A 625 -19.92 -6.17 0.55
N TYR A 626 -20.94 -6.00 1.41
CA TYR A 626 -21.87 -7.07 1.76
C TYR A 626 -22.68 -7.55 0.54
N THR A 627 -23.35 -6.65 -0.19
CA THR A 627 -24.21 -7.03 -1.33
C THR A 627 -23.42 -7.69 -2.45
N TYR A 628 -22.24 -7.18 -2.81
CA TYR A 628 -21.37 -7.77 -3.83
C TYR A 628 -20.88 -9.17 -3.42
N ALA A 629 -20.43 -9.34 -2.17
CA ALA A 629 -20.09 -10.66 -1.61
C ALA A 629 -21.28 -11.62 -1.61
N PHE A 630 -22.49 -11.13 -1.32
CA PHE A 630 -23.72 -11.91 -1.34
C PHE A 630 -24.06 -12.43 -2.74
N HIS A 631 -23.87 -11.64 -3.81
CA HIS A 631 -24.03 -12.13 -5.19
C HIS A 631 -22.96 -13.18 -5.57
N LEU A 632 -21.69 -12.97 -5.19
CA LEU A 632 -20.59 -13.91 -5.44
C LEU A 632 -20.76 -15.25 -4.68
N PHE A 633 -21.26 -15.21 -3.44
CA PHE A 633 -21.47 -16.41 -2.63
C PHE A 633 -22.67 -17.23 -3.13
N ASN A 634 -23.76 -16.55 -3.50
CA ASN A 634 -25.03 -17.19 -3.86
C ASN A 634 -25.21 -17.42 -5.37
N ALA A 635 -24.28 -16.99 -6.21
CA ALA A 635 -24.33 -17.11 -7.68
C ALA A 635 -25.62 -16.54 -8.33
N ILE A 636 -26.13 -15.42 -7.80
CA ILE A 636 -27.42 -14.83 -8.23
C ILE A 636 -27.29 -14.16 -9.60
N TYR A 637 -26.28 -13.29 -9.76
CA TYR A 637 -25.97 -12.54 -10.99
C TYR A 637 -24.48 -12.57 -11.35
N LEU A 638 -23.68 -13.34 -10.60
CA LEU A 638 -22.24 -13.47 -10.73
C LEU A 638 -21.87 -14.95 -10.68
N GLU A 639 -20.74 -15.33 -11.26
CA GLU A 639 -20.18 -16.66 -11.06
C GLU A 639 -19.81 -16.88 -9.59
N LYS A 640 -19.97 -18.11 -9.10
CA LYS A 640 -19.75 -18.43 -7.69
C LYS A 640 -18.27 -18.29 -7.33
N ASN A 641 -17.94 -17.47 -6.33
CA ASN A 641 -16.58 -17.33 -5.83
C ASN A 641 -16.56 -17.17 -4.30
N ASP A 642 -16.47 -18.29 -3.59
CA ASP A 642 -16.48 -18.31 -2.12
C ASP A 642 -15.27 -17.59 -1.50
N THR A 643 -14.09 -17.66 -2.12
CA THR A 643 -12.87 -16.99 -1.63
C THR A 643 -13.02 -15.47 -1.67
N LEU A 644 -13.45 -14.93 -2.81
CA LEU A 644 -13.65 -13.49 -2.99
C LEU A 644 -14.84 -12.97 -2.17
N ALA A 645 -15.91 -13.77 -2.05
CA ALA A 645 -17.03 -13.45 -1.17
C ALA A 645 -16.60 -13.35 0.30
N LEU A 646 -15.79 -14.31 0.79
CA LEU A 646 -15.26 -14.27 2.16
C LEU A 646 -14.40 -13.02 2.40
N GLU A 647 -13.55 -12.64 1.43
CA GLU A 647 -12.73 -11.43 1.51
C GLU A 647 -13.59 -10.16 1.66
N TYR A 648 -14.60 -9.98 0.80
CA TYR A 648 -15.50 -8.83 0.86
C TYR A 648 -16.41 -8.82 2.08
N PHE A 649 -16.95 -9.97 2.51
CA PHE A 649 -17.67 -10.07 3.78
C PHE A 649 -16.75 -9.68 4.96
N THR A 650 -15.48 -10.10 4.96
CA THR A 650 -14.52 -9.76 6.02
C THR A 650 -14.25 -8.26 6.07
N LYS A 651 -14.07 -7.61 4.90
CA LYS A 651 -13.95 -6.14 4.79
C LYS A 651 -15.19 -5.42 5.32
N ALA A 652 -16.39 -5.90 5.03
CA ALA A 652 -17.62 -5.30 5.56
C ALA A 652 -17.79 -5.55 7.08
N ALA A 653 -17.43 -6.74 7.57
CA ALA A 653 -17.52 -7.12 8.97
C ALA A 653 -16.52 -6.36 9.86
N SER A 654 -15.33 -6.01 9.36
CA SER A 654 -14.40 -5.11 10.07
C SER A 654 -15.03 -3.73 10.29
N LYS A 655 -15.78 -3.23 9.31
CA LYS A 655 -16.59 -1.99 9.36
C LYS A 655 -17.95 -2.14 10.07
N ASN A 656 -18.08 -3.14 10.94
CA ASN A 656 -19.27 -3.42 11.77
C ASN A 656 -20.57 -3.63 10.96
N HIS A 657 -20.49 -4.19 9.74
CA HIS A 657 -21.68 -4.62 9.01
C HIS A 657 -22.22 -5.93 9.59
N LYS A 658 -23.48 -5.91 10.08
CA LYS A 658 -24.10 -7.00 10.84
C LYS A 658 -24.20 -8.30 10.03
N LEU A 659 -24.88 -8.27 8.89
CA LEU A 659 -25.08 -9.48 8.07
C LEU A 659 -23.75 -10.06 7.54
N ALA A 660 -22.85 -9.24 7.00
CA ALA A 660 -21.50 -9.67 6.63
C ALA A 660 -20.73 -10.36 7.77
N THR A 661 -20.87 -9.90 9.03
CA THR A 661 -20.28 -10.57 10.21
C THR A 661 -20.83 -11.98 10.37
N THR A 662 -22.15 -12.16 10.22
CA THR A 662 -22.83 -13.46 10.23
C THR A 662 -22.39 -14.37 9.07
N PHE A 663 -22.21 -13.83 7.86
CA PHE A 663 -21.72 -14.60 6.71
C PHE A 663 -20.24 -15.02 6.87
N CYS A 664 -19.36 -14.14 7.39
CA CYS A 664 -17.97 -14.49 7.74
C CYS A 664 -17.92 -15.65 8.73
N ALA A 665 -18.67 -15.52 9.83
CA ALA A 665 -18.72 -16.54 10.88
C ALA A 665 -19.11 -17.92 10.33
N ALA A 666 -20.11 -17.96 9.46
CA ALA A 666 -20.60 -19.19 8.84
C ALA A 666 -19.60 -19.82 7.84
N MET A 667 -18.96 -18.99 7.01
CA MET A 667 -17.99 -19.46 6.02
C MET A 667 -16.70 -19.95 6.68
N LEU A 668 -16.18 -19.21 7.67
CA LEU A 668 -14.99 -19.60 8.43
C LEU A 668 -15.22 -20.86 9.27
N ASP A 669 -16.42 -21.15 9.76
CA ASP A 669 -16.69 -22.35 10.56
C ASP A 669 -16.55 -23.68 9.77
N SER A 670 -16.42 -23.61 8.44
CA SER A 670 -16.10 -24.78 7.60
C SER A 670 -14.61 -25.15 7.59
N SER A 671 -13.72 -24.25 8.01
CA SER A 671 -12.26 -24.39 7.79
C SER A 671 -11.34 -23.79 8.88
N GLN A 672 -11.84 -22.86 9.70
CA GLN A 672 -11.07 -22.08 10.68
C GLN A 672 -11.91 -21.75 11.93
N HIS A 673 -12.21 -22.75 12.76
CA HIS A 673 -13.16 -22.63 13.88
C HIS A 673 -12.82 -21.52 14.91
N GLU A 674 -11.55 -21.23 15.17
CA GLU A 674 -11.14 -20.18 16.12
C GLU A 674 -11.43 -18.76 15.58
N HIS A 675 -11.12 -18.49 14.32
CA HIS A 675 -11.46 -17.22 13.66
C HIS A 675 -12.98 -17.07 13.54
N ALA A 676 -13.69 -18.15 13.22
CA ALA A 676 -15.16 -18.16 13.18
C ALA A 676 -15.78 -17.73 14.52
N ALA A 677 -15.24 -18.19 15.65
CA ALA A 677 -15.75 -17.87 16.99
C ALA A 677 -15.70 -16.35 17.30
N GLN A 678 -14.69 -15.62 16.83
CA GLN A 678 -14.59 -14.16 17.02
C GLN A 678 -15.71 -13.43 16.26
N PHE A 679 -15.97 -13.81 15.00
CA PHE A 679 -17.09 -13.25 14.22
C PHE A 679 -18.45 -13.69 14.79
N MET A 680 -18.59 -14.91 15.31
CA MET A 680 -19.82 -15.35 15.99
C MET A 680 -20.12 -14.53 17.23
N TYR A 681 -19.12 -14.26 18.09
CA TYR A 681 -19.31 -13.40 19.27
C TYR A 681 -19.71 -11.97 18.87
N LYS A 682 -19.09 -11.43 17.81
CA LYS A 682 -19.44 -10.12 17.25
C LYS A 682 -20.85 -10.09 16.65
N ALA A 683 -21.29 -11.14 15.96
CA ALA A 683 -22.66 -11.26 15.44
C ALA A 683 -23.69 -11.38 16.59
N PHE A 684 -23.36 -12.12 17.65
CA PHE A 684 -24.17 -12.23 18.86
C PHE A 684 -24.32 -10.88 19.58
N SER A 685 -23.26 -10.07 19.69
CA SER A 685 -23.34 -8.74 20.32
C SER A 685 -24.25 -7.76 19.57
N PHE A 686 -24.35 -7.90 18.24
CA PHE A 686 -25.32 -7.17 17.42
C PHE A 686 -26.77 -7.64 17.54
N LYS A 687 -27.04 -8.76 18.26
CA LYS A 687 -28.36 -9.39 18.39
C LYS A 687 -29.04 -9.74 17.04
N GLU A 688 -28.23 -9.98 16.01
CA GLU A 688 -28.72 -10.28 14.66
C GLU A 688 -29.33 -11.71 14.63
N PRO A 689 -30.61 -11.91 14.25
CA PRO A 689 -31.31 -13.19 14.42
C PRO A 689 -30.68 -14.39 13.71
N ILE A 690 -30.06 -14.22 12.54
CA ILE A 690 -29.40 -15.31 11.83
C ILE A 690 -28.09 -15.66 12.56
N GLY A 691 -27.26 -14.67 12.88
CA GLY A 691 -25.99 -14.85 13.60
C GLY A 691 -26.13 -15.48 14.98
N VAL A 692 -27.12 -15.05 15.77
CA VAL A 692 -27.43 -15.67 17.07
C VAL A 692 -27.88 -17.13 16.89
N GLY A 693 -28.65 -17.42 15.83
CA GLY A 693 -29.08 -18.77 15.50
C GLY A 693 -27.93 -19.69 15.10
N LEU A 694 -26.98 -19.18 14.30
CA LEU A 694 -25.78 -19.91 13.90
C LEU A 694 -24.85 -20.19 15.09
N TYR A 695 -24.68 -19.23 16.01
CA TYR A 695 -23.96 -19.46 17.26
C TYR A 695 -24.62 -20.59 18.09
N GLY A 696 -25.95 -20.60 18.19
CA GLY A 696 -26.69 -21.71 18.80
C GLY A 696 -26.46 -23.07 18.13
N ILE A 697 -26.41 -23.11 16.79
CA ILE A 697 -26.08 -24.34 16.04
C ILE A 697 -24.65 -24.79 16.30
N GLN A 698 -23.70 -23.86 16.44
CA GLN A 698 -22.31 -24.20 16.75
C GLN A 698 -22.15 -24.81 18.14
N LEU A 699 -22.86 -24.29 19.14
CA LEU A 699 -22.94 -24.89 20.47
C LEU A 699 -23.47 -26.34 20.41
N LEU A 700 -24.42 -26.65 19.51
CA LEU A 700 -24.85 -28.04 19.29
C LEU A 700 -23.75 -28.92 18.68
N LYS A 701 -22.94 -28.43 17.73
CA LYS A 701 -21.79 -29.18 17.20
C LYS A 701 -20.76 -29.48 18.31
N GLN A 702 -20.56 -28.55 19.23
CA GLN A 702 -19.73 -28.71 20.43
C GLN A 702 -20.39 -29.56 21.53
N ASN A 703 -21.56 -30.17 21.28
CA ASN A 703 -22.37 -30.94 22.23
C ASN A 703 -22.86 -30.14 23.47
N ARG A 704 -22.77 -28.80 23.45
CA ARG A 704 -23.20 -27.86 24.50
C ARG A 704 -24.71 -27.56 24.40
N LYS A 705 -25.53 -28.62 24.48
CA LYS A 705 -26.96 -28.58 24.17
C LYS A 705 -27.76 -27.56 25.00
N ILE A 706 -27.49 -27.47 26.31
CA ILE A 706 -28.24 -26.58 27.21
C ILE A 706 -27.99 -25.11 26.84
N GLU A 707 -26.74 -24.74 26.61
CA GLU A 707 -26.33 -23.39 26.24
C GLU A 707 -26.83 -22.97 24.86
N ALA A 708 -27.03 -23.93 23.95
CA ALA A 708 -27.58 -23.70 22.61
C ALA A 708 -29.06 -23.26 22.63
N ILE A 709 -29.86 -23.67 23.61
CA ILE A 709 -31.32 -23.49 23.57
C ILE A 709 -31.72 -22.00 23.56
N SER A 710 -31.14 -21.18 24.43
CA SER A 710 -31.45 -19.76 24.54
C SER A 710 -31.19 -18.96 23.24
N PRO A 711 -29.99 -19.02 22.62
CA PRO A 711 -29.74 -18.33 21.34
C PRO A 711 -30.56 -18.92 20.18
N LEU A 712 -30.81 -20.24 20.17
CA LEU A 712 -31.70 -20.84 19.16
C LEU A 712 -33.13 -20.32 19.29
N ASP A 713 -33.71 -20.31 20.49
CA ASP A 713 -35.09 -19.85 20.70
C ASP A 713 -35.24 -18.35 20.40
N TYR A 714 -34.30 -17.52 20.85
CA TYR A 714 -34.22 -16.10 20.49
C TYR A 714 -34.36 -15.86 18.98
N SER A 715 -33.69 -16.72 18.21
CA SER A 715 -33.58 -16.63 16.75
C SER A 715 -34.80 -17.23 16.05
N ALA A 716 -35.33 -18.34 16.56
CA ALA A 716 -36.54 -18.98 16.07
C ALA A 716 -37.77 -18.06 16.24
N GLN A 717 -37.89 -17.38 17.39
CA GLN A 717 -38.95 -16.38 17.64
C GLN A 717 -38.91 -15.17 16.66
N ARG A 718 -37.78 -14.98 15.95
CA ARG A 718 -37.53 -13.92 14.97
C ARG A 718 -37.44 -14.46 13.53
N GLY A 719 -37.94 -15.67 13.29
CA GLY A 719 -38.12 -16.23 11.94
C GLY A 719 -36.91 -16.95 11.34
N CYS A 720 -35.86 -17.21 12.12
CA CYS A 720 -34.71 -17.98 11.65
C CYS A 720 -35.07 -19.48 11.48
N ILE A 721 -35.28 -19.92 10.24
CA ILE A 721 -35.65 -21.31 9.89
C ILE A 721 -34.61 -22.31 10.42
N HIS A 722 -33.31 -21.95 10.37
CA HIS A 722 -32.22 -22.80 10.86
C HIS A 722 -32.36 -23.08 12.36
N ALA A 723 -32.68 -22.05 13.14
CA ALA A 723 -32.87 -22.19 14.57
C ALA A 723 -34.13 -23.04 14.90
N MET A 724 -35.22 -22.85 14.15
CA MET A 724 -36.41 -23.71 14.28
C MET A 724 -36.09 -25.19 13.98
N LEU A 725 -35.37 -25.48 12.89
CA LEU A 725 -35.00 -26.87 12.55
C LEU A 725 -34.04 -27.50 13.57
N ALA A 726 -33.15 -26.70 14.15
CA ALA A 726 -32.24 -27.12 15.21
C ALA A 726 -33.00 -27.45 16.51
N LEU A 727 -33.90 -26.57 16.96
CA LEU A 727 -34.78 -26.82 18.12
C LEU A 727 -35.65 -28.06 17.90
N GLY A 728 -36.29 -28.19 16.74
CA GLY A 728 -37.03 -29.39 16.38
C GLY A 728 -36.20 -30.67 16.49
N LYS A 729 -34.92 -30.64 16.08
CA LYS A 729 -33.99 -31.79 16.21
C LYS A 729 -33.60 -32.05 17.68
N ILE A 730 -33.50 -31.04 18.53
CA ILE A 730 -33.28 -31.25 19.98
C ILE A 730 -34.49 -31.95 20.59
N CYS A 731 -35.69 -31.41 20.35
CA CYS A 731 -36.96 -31.94 20.86
C CYS A 731 -37.30 -33.35 20.34
N GLU A 732 -36.88 -33.73 19.14
CA GLU A 732 -37.01 -35.13 18.64
C GLU A 732 -36.15 -36.13 19.43
N ASN A 733 -35.00 -35.69 19.96
CA ASN A 733 -34.02 -36.57 20.60
C ASN A 733 -34.07 -36.55 22.14
N ASP A 734 -34.80 -35.62 22.74
CA ASP A 734 -34.93 -35.49 24.19
C ASP A 734 -36.35 -35.03 24.55
N GLN A 735 -37.11 -35.92 25.20
CA GLN A 735 -38.52 -35.73 25.58
C GLN A 735 -38.74 -34.63 26.64
N LYS A 736 -37.66 -34.02 27.18
CA LYS A 736 -37.75 -32.92 28.17
C LYS A 736 -38.09 -31.56 27.56
N PHE A 737 -38.04 -31.41 26.23
CA PHE A 737 -38.27 -30.13 25.55
C PHE A 737 -39.63 -30.10 24.82
N GLU A 738 -40.12 -28.90 24.45
CA GLU A 738 -41.44 -28.71 23.82
C GLU A 738 -41.66 -29.59 22.57
N ASN A 739 -42.92 -29.84 22.22
CA ASN A 739 -43.30 -30.64 21.05
C ASN A 739 -42.59 -30.20 19.75
N ALA A 740 -41.69 -31.06 19.25
CA ALA A 740 -40.90 -30.84 18.03
C ALA A 740 -41.74 -30.44 16.79
N THR A 741 -42.99 -30.92 16.74
CA THR A 741 -43.94 -30.63 15.66
C THR A 741 -44.13 -29.12 15.45
N LYS A 742 -44.24 -28.35 16.54
CA LYS A 742 -44.42 -26.87 16.54
C LYS A 742 -43.27 -26.17 15.79
N TYR A 743 -42.03 -26.61 16.01
CA TYR A 743 -40.87 -26.03 15.36
C TYR A 743 -40.77 -26.41 13.87
N TYR A 744 -41.11 -27.65 13.50
CA TYR A 744 -41.15 -28.07 12.10
C TYR A 744 -42.30 -27.45 11.31
N GLU A 745 -43.46 -27.23 11.95
CA GLU A 745 -44.58 -26.49 11.39
C GLU A 745 -44.19 -25.04 11.07
N ASN A 746 -43.60 -24.32 12.03
CA ASN A 746 -43.11 -22.96 11.81
C ASN A 746 -42.02 -22.90 10.71
N ALA A 747 -41.07 -23.86 10.70
CA ALA A 747 -40.05 -23.92 9.67
C ALA A 747 -40.62 -24.17 8.26
N ALA A 748 -41.62 -25.05 8.13
CA ALA A 748 -42.32 -25.29 6.87
C ALA A 748 -43.14 -24.07 6.42
N LEU A 749 -43.78 -23.37 7.36
CA LEU A 749 -44.55 -22.16 7.09
C LEU A 749 -43.66 -21.01 6.57
N HIS A 750 -42.55 -20.73 7.25
CA HIS A 750 -41.58 -19.72 6.82
C HIS A 750 -40.94 -20.08 5.47
N CYS A 751 -40.69 -21.36 5.23
CA CYS A 751 -40.25 -21.86 3.93
C CYS A 751 -41.24 -21.52 2.80
N HIS A 752 -42.54 -21.68 3.02
CA HIS A 752 -43.55 -21.33 2.02
C HIS A 752 -43.69 -19.82 1.73
N PHE A 753 -43.27 -18.92 2.64
CA PHE A 753 -43.28 -17.47 2.38
C PHE A 753 -42.09 -16.99 1.53
N LEU A 754 -41.04 -17.80 1.40
CA LEU A 754 -39.89 -17.50 0.53
C LEU A 754 -40.16 -17.81 -0.96
N ASP A 755 -41.25 -18.52 -1.29
CA ASP A 755 -41.56 -19.00 -2.65
C ASP A 755 -40.44 -19.92 -3.21
N THR A 756 -40.29 -20.04 -4.54
CA THR A 756 -39.15 -20.68 -5.21
C THR A 756 -37.83 -19.92 -5.05
N CYS A 757 -37.80 -18.85 -4.24
CA CYS A 757 -36.55 -18.15 -3.94
C CYS A 757 -35.87 -18.88 -2.79
N CYS A 758 -34.65 -19.34 -3.06
CA CYS A 758 -33.91 -20.27 -2.20
C CYS A 758 -33.78 -19.80 -0.74
N HIS A 759 -33.50 -20.74 0.17
CA HIS A 759 -32.96 -20.40 1.48
C HIS A 759 -31.56 -19.76 1.33
N CYS A 760 -31.50 -18.43 1.16
CA CYS A 760 -30.29 -17.63 0.99
C CYS A 760 -29.54 -17.44 2.32
N THR A 761 -29.01 -18.54 2.86
CA THR A 761 -28.28 -18.58 4.13
C THR A 761 -26.90 -19.20 3.92
N PRO A 762 -25.88 -18.74 4.67
CA PRO A 762 -24.51 -19.21 4.47
C PRO A 762 -24.23 -20.62 5.00
N THR A 763 -25.20 -21.23 5.69
CA THR A 763 -25.10 -22.62 6.17
C THR A 763 -25.87 -23.60 5.29
N PRO A 764 -25.31 -24.80 4.99
CA PRO A 764 -26.03 -25.87 4.34
C PRO A 764 -27.28 -26.30 5.13
N MET A 765 -28.35 -26.64 4.42
CA MET A 765 -29.57 -27.21 5.00
C MET A 765 -29.78 -28.65 4.53
N PRO A 766 -30.23 -29.57 5.41
CA PRO A 766 -30.55 -30.93 4.99
C PRO A 766 -31.73 -30.94 4.01
N ALA A 767 -31.46 -31.43 2.80
CA ALA A 767 -32.40 -31.52 1.69
C ALA A 767 -32.90 -32.96 1.52
N TYR A 768 -34.15 -33.09 1.11
CA TYR A 768 -34.83 -34.37 0.98
C TYR A 768 -35.57 -34.43 -0.36
N LYS A 769 -35.63 -35.62 -0.97
CA LYS A 769 -36.48 -35.92 -2.12
C LYS A 769 -37.73 -36.63 -1.62
N CYS A 770 -38.91 -36.06 -1.86
CA CYS A 770 -40.17 -36.76 -1.66
C CYS A 770 -40.47 -37.60 -2.89
N GLU A 771 -40.30 -38.93 -2.80
CA GLU A 771 -40.43 -39.83 -3.95
C GLU A 771 -41.84 -39.82 -4.54
N LYS A 772 -42.87 -39.77 -3.68
CA LYS A 772 -44.28 -39.69 -4.11
C LYS A 772 -44.64 -38.39 -4.84
N CYS A 773 -43.92 -37.29 -4.58
CA CYS A 773 -44.18 -36.00 -5.21
C CYS A 773 -43.16 -35.62 -6.29
N ALA A 774 -42.07 -36.38 -6.42
CA ALA A 774 -40.90 -36.04 -7.22
C ALA A 774 -40.32 -34.63 -6.94
N MET A 775 -40.42 -34.14 -5.69
CA MET A 775 -39.99 -32.80 -5.29
C MET A 775 -38.80 -32.83 -4.33
N ILE A 776 -37.90 -31.84 -4.46
CA ILE A 776 -36.87 -31.51 -3.47
C ILE A 776 -37.47 -30.57 -2.42
N ILE A 777 -37.32 -30.92 -1.14
CA ILE A 777 -37.93 -30.25 0.01
C ILE A 777 -36.97 -30.11 1.20
N CYS A 778 -37.20 -29.10 2.05
CA CYS A 778 -36.45 -28.92 3.29
C CYS A 778 -36.98 -29.83 4.42
N ARG A 779 -36.19 -29.99 5.50
CA ARG A 779 -36.56 -30.80 6.68
C ARG A 779 -37.93 -30.44 7.28
N GLY A 780 -38.29 -29.15 7.30
CA GLY A 780 -39.59 -28.70 7.81
C GLY A 780 -40.75 -29.25 6.97
N CYS A 781 -40.71 -29.04 5.65
CA CYS A 781 -41.70 -29.58 4.72
C CYS A 781 -41.73 -31.13 4.73
N ALA A 782 -40.57 -31.78 4.88
CA ALA A 782 -40.47 -33.24 5.03
C ALA A 782 -41.17 -33.74 6.30
N LYS A 783 -40.97 -33.06 7.45
CA LYS A 783 -41.55 -33.43 8.75
C LYS A 783 -43.00 -33.00 8.95
N GLN A 784 -43.54 -32.11 8.10
CA GLN A 784 -44.92 -31.66 8.18
C GLN A 784 -45.74 -31.99 6.93
N CYS A 785 -45.57 -31.24 5.85
CA CYS A 785 -46.39 -31.35 4.63
C CYS A 785 -46.27 -32.71 3.93
N HIS A 786 -45.13 -33.38 4.09
CA HIS A 786 -44.82 -34.67 3.49
C HIS A 786 -44.63 -35.80 4.52
N LYS A 787 -45.03 -35.61 5.79
CA LYS A 787 -44.76 -36.56 6.88
C LYS A 787 -45.23 -38.00 6.66
N ASN A 788 -46.25 -38.18 5.81
CA ASN A 788 -46.84 -39.48 5.44
C ASN A 788 -46.36 -39.98 4.05
N HIS A 789 -45.32 -39.39 3.46
CA HIS A 789 -44.80 -39.76 2.15
C HIS A 789 -43.43 -40.47 2.27
N PRO A 790 -43.07 -41.34 1.33
CA PRO A 790 -41.69 -41.82 1.20
C PRO A 790 -40.76 -40.63 0.91
N ILE A 791 -39.75 -40.48 1.77
CA ILE A 791 -38.79 -39.37 1.74
C ILE A 791 -37.37 -39.93 1.83
N THR A 792 -36.53 -39.55 0.88
CA THR A 792 -35.10 -39.91 0.79
C THR A 792 -34.25 -38.69 1.16
N PHE A 793 -33.24 -38.84 2.01
CA PHE A 793 -32.25 -37.78 2.24
C PHE A 793 -31.29 -37.68 1.05
N ILE A 794 -31.04 -36.47 0.54
CA ILE A 794 -30.22 -36.25 -0.67
C ILE A 794 -29.00 -35.35 -0.41
N GLY A 795 -28.55 -35.27 0.84
CA GLY A 795 -27.42 -34.43 1.26
C GLY A 795 -27.84 -33.06 1.80
N GLU A 796 -26.85 -32.29 2.22
CA GLU A 796 -27.04 -30.89 2.63
C GLU A 796 -26.83 -29.96 1.43
N LYS A 797 -27.65 -28.92 1.31
CA LYS A 797 -27.59 -27.93 0.23
C LYS A 797 -27.55 -26.51 0.79
N ILE A 798 -26.58 -25.73 0.33
CA ILE A 798 -26.64 -24.27 0.35
C ILE A 798 -27.63 -23.86 -0.77
N LEU A 799 -28.43 -22.81 -0.54
CA LEU A 799 -29.50 -22.40 -1.47
C LEU A 799 -30.47 -23.54 -1.83
N LEU A 800 -31.07 -24.12 -0.81
CA LEU A 800 -32.16 -25.08 -1.02
C LEU A 800 -33.42 -24.35 -1.52
N ASP A 801 -33.67 -24.42 -2.83
CA ASP A 801 -35.01 -24.21 -3.40
C ASP A 801 -35.92 -25.37 -2.94
N CYS A 802 -36.83 -25.05 -2.02
CA CYS A 802 -37.83 -26.00 -1.56
C CYS A 802 -39.03 -25.93 -2.51
N GLN A 803 -39.12 -26.88 -3.44
CA GLN A 803 -40.12 -26.88 -4.51
C GLN A 803 -41.58 -26.93 -4.01
N CYS A 804 -41.79 -27.25 -2.73
CA CYS A 804 -43.08 -27.12 -2.04
C CYS A 804 -43.58 -25.66 -1.97
N GLY A 805 -42.68 -24.67 -1.93
CA GLY A 805 -42.98 -23.24 -1.92
C GLY A 805 -43.77 -22.76 -3.15
N SER A 806 -43.51 -23.36 -4.31
CA SER A 806 -44.25 -23.07 -5.57
C SER A 806 -45.77 -23.30 -5.47
N ARG A 807 -46.21 -24.16 -4.53
CA ARG A 807 -47.61 -24.47 -4.22
C ARG A 807 -48.08 -23.85 -2.88
N GLY A 808 -47.24 -23.01 -2.27
CA GLY A 808 -47.32 -22.57 -0.88
C GLY A 808 -48.40 -21.51 -0.57
N ILE A 809 -48.98 -21.66 0.62
CA ILE A 809 -49.83 -20.73 1.40
C ILE A 809 -50.60 -19.66 0.59
N GLN A 810 -51.88 -19.95 0.37
CA GLN A 810 -52.86 -19.04 -0.22
C GLN A 810 -53.30 -17.84 0.66
N GLN A 811 -52.58 -17.56 1.76
CA GLN A 811 -52.89 -16.51 2.75
C GLN A 811 -51.78 -15.46 2.84
N CYS A 812 -52.12 -14.25 3.32
CA CYS A 812 -51.15 -13.19 3.58
C CYS A 812 -50.28 -13.54 4.79
N SER A 813 -48.95 -13.42 4.64
CA SER A 813 -47.96 -13.72 5.68
C SER A 813 -48.23 -12.94 6.97
N SER A 814 -48.50 -11.64 6.87
CA SER A 814 -48.71 -10.77 8.04
C SER A 814 -50.01 -11.00 8.79
N CYS A 815 -51.05 -11.50 8.11
CA CYS A 815 -52.27 -11.95 8.79
C CYS A 815 -52.00 -13.18 9.68
N TYR A 816 -51.06 -14.03 9.28
CA TYR A 816 -50.71 -15.27 9.96
C TYR A 816 -49.66 -15.05 11.07
N THR A 817 -48.54 -14.39 10.76
CA THR A 817 -47.39 -14.26 11.67
C THR A 817 -47.46 -13.05 12.59
N ARG A 818 -48.17 -11.97 12.18
CA ARG A 818 -48.22 -10.65 12.82
C ARG A 818 -46.83 -10.04 13.16
N ARG A 819 -45.77 -10.51 12.49
CA ARG A 819 -44.36 -10.12 12.69
C ARG A 819 -43.64 -10.06 11.34
N PRO A 820 -42.54 -9.29 11.20
CA PRO A 820 -41.69 -9.34 10.03
C PRO A 820 -41.15 -10.76 9.83
N VAL A 821 -41.12 -11.22 8.58
CA VAL A 821 -40.50 -12.51 8.20
C VAL A 821 -39.73 -12.34 6.90
N PHE A 822 -38.67 -13.12 6.72
CA PHE A 822 -38.02 -13.23 5.41
C PHE A 822 -38.99 -13.85 4.41
N GLN A 823 -39.32 -13.09 3.37
CA GLN A 823 -40.29 -13.48 2.34
C GLN A 823 -40.04 -12.67 1.06
N HIS A 824 -40.61 -13.11 -0.06
CA HIS A 824 -40.54 -12.36 -1.30
C HIS A 824 -41.47 -11.14 -1.24
N MET A 825 -40.90 -9.94 -1.27
CA MET A 825 -41.64 -8.67 -1.17
C MET A 825 -41.74 -7.98 -2.53
N PHE A 826 -42.93 -7.47 -2.82
CA PHE A 826 -43.28 -6.83 -4.07
C PHE A 826 -43.79 -5.42 -3.81
N TYR A 827 -43.47 -4.48 -4.70
CA TYR A 827 -43.94 -3.10 -4.61
C TYR A 827 -45.08 -2.85 -5.62
N CYS A 828 -46.24 -2.39 -5.15
CA CYS A 828 -47.40 -2.17 -6.02
C CYS A 828 -47.49 -0.70 -6.48
N LYS A 829 -46.92 -0.41 -7.66
CA LYS A 829 -46.90 0.93 -8.27
C LYS A 829 -48.30 1.48 -8.58
N THR A 830 -49.23 0.66 -9.07
CA THR A 830 -50.63 1.12 -9.29
C THR A 830 -51.34 1.54 -8.00
N CYS A 831 -50.93 0.99 -6.84
CA CYS A 831 -51.41 1.44 -5.53
C CYS A 831 -50.60 2.59 -4.95
N GLU A 832 -49.48 2.98 -5.54
CA GLU A 832 -48.74 4.20 -5.22
C GLU A 832 -49.55 5.42 -5.68
N ASP A 833 -49.97 5.41 -6.95
CA ASP A 833 -50.68 6.51 -7.62
C ASP A 833 -52.11 6.72 -7.06
N SER A 834 -52.70 5.70 -6.43
CA SER A 834 -54.09 5.72 -5.95
C SER A 834 -54.29 6.38 -4.57
N VAL A 835 -54.11 7.71 -4.52
CA VAL A 835 -54.90 8.68 -3.71
C VAL A 835 -54.74 8.72 -2.15
N ARG A 836 -54.57 9.95 -1.64
CA ARG A 836 -54.78 10.49 -0.26
C ARG A 836 -53.87 10.02 0.91
N VAL A 837 -53.03 10.97 1.33
CA VAL A 837 -52.71 11.37 2.73
C VAL A 837 -52.65 10.28 3.82
N GLY A 838 -51.45 10.05 4.35
CA GLY A 838 -51.29 9.86 5.80
C GLY A 838 -50.99 8.47 6.35
N SER A 839 -49.98 7.76 5.83
CA SER A 839 -48.98 7.04 6.65
C SER A 839 -47.92 6.31 5.82
N SER A 840 -46.66 6.38 6.29
CA SER A 840 -45.48 5.53 5.98
C SER A 840 -45.34 4.89 4.58
N ASN A 841 -44.36 5.42 3.85
CA ASN A 841 -43.65 4.99 2.63
C ASN A 841 -43.50 3.50 2.21
N ASP A 842 -43.97 2.50 2.95
CA ASP A 842 -43.66 1.09 2.72
C ASP A 842 -44.86 0.28 2.20
N LYS A 843 -45.27 0.53 0.95
CA LYS A 843 -46.29 -0.27 0.24
C LYS A 843 -45.76 -1.62 -0.29
N TRP A 844 -44.93 -2.27 0.51
CA TRP A 844 -44.42 -3.61 0.25
C TRP A 844 -45.49 -4.65 0.58
N ILE A 845 -45.84 -5.50 -0.39
CA ILE A 845 -46.82 -6.57 -0.26
C ILE A 845 -46.15 -7.94 -0.48
N CYS A 846 -46.61 -8.96 0.23
CA CYS A 846 -46.13 -10.33 -0.01
C CYS A 846 -46.64 -10.85 -1.37
N ARG A 847 -45.95 -11.86 -1.91
CA ARG A 847 -46.35 -12.58 -3.13
C ARG A 847 -47.84 -12.90 -3.22
N THR A 848 -48.42 -13.44 -2.15
CA THR A 848 -49.84 -13.84 -2.12
C THR A 848 -50.77 -12.65 -2.34
N CYS A 849 -50.43 -11.48 -1.79
CA CYS A 849 -51.19 -10.26 -2.03
C CYS A 849 -50.95 -9.72 -3.44
N ALA A 850 -49.72 -9.76 -3.97
CA ALA A 850 -49.44 -9.40 -5.36
C ALA A 850 -50.28 -10.24 -6.35
N MET A 851 -50.29 -11.57 -6.18
CA MET A 851 -51.00 -12.52 -7.05
C MET A 851 -52.52 -12.61 -6.85
N LYS A 852 -53.08 -12.04 -5.78
CA LYS A 852 -54.54 -12.12 -5.50
C LYS A 852 -55.22 -10.77 -5.31
N CYS A 853 -54.64 -9.93 -4.46
CA CYS A 853 -55.25 -8.66 -4.05
C CYS A 853 -54.93 -7.53 -5.01
N HIS A 854 -53.84 -7.65 -5.77
CA HIS A 854 -53.32 -6.66 -6.72
C HIS A 854 -53.18 -7.23 -8.15
N VAL A 855 -54.03 -8.20 -8.52
CA VAL A 855 -54.11 -8.74 -9.89
C VAL A 855 -54.38 -7.59 -10.88
N GLY A 856 -53.60 -7.52 -11.95
CA GLY A 856 -53.71 -6.47 -12.97
C GLY A 856 -53.07 -5.12 -12.58
N HIS A 857 -52.46 -5.01 -11.39
CA HIS A 857 -51.67 -3.84 -11.02
C HIS A 857 -50.25 -3.95 -11.56
N GLN A 858 -49.58 -2.83 -11.78
CA GLN A 858 -48.13 -2.79 -11.99
C GLN A 858 -47.43 -3.14 -10.67
N ILE A 859 -46.81 -4.31 -10.66
CA ILE A 859 -46.00 -4.83 -9.55
C ILE A 859 -44.53 -4.81 -9.95
N ILE A 860 -43.67 -4.31 -9.06
CA ILE A 860 -42.22 -4.38 -9.16
C ILE A 860 -41.74 -5.43 -8.15
N ASP A 861 -40.80 -6.27 -8.54
CA ASP A 861 -40.16 -7.24 -7.66
C ASP A 861 -39.11 -6.52 -6.77
N GLY A 862 -39.17 -6.74 -5.45
CA GLY A 862 -38.22 -6.20 -4.48
C GLY A 862 -37.30 -7.23 -3.85
N GLY A 863 -37.32 -8.48 -4.32
CA GLY A 863 -36.52 -9.57 -3.78
C GLY A 863 -36.92 -10.01 -2.36
N ILE A 864 -36.10 -10.89 -1.78
CA ILE A 864 -36.31 -11.40 -0.43
C ILE A 864 -35.96 -10.32 0.60
N GLN A 865 -36.93 -9.92 1.41
CA GLN A 865 -36.74 -8.96 2.49
C GLN A 865 -37.35 -9.49 3.79
N MET A 866 -36.78 -9.12 4.94
CA MET A 866 -37.40 -9.35 6.25
C MET A 866 -38.40 -8.23 6.56
N SER A 867 -39.65 -8.40 6.12
CA SER A 867 -40.65 -7.33 6.19
C SER A 867 -42.07 -7.83 6.48
N ILE A 868 -42.99 -6.90 6.66
CA ILE A 868 -44.43 -7.09 6.82
C ILE A 868 -45.11 -6.76 5.48
N CYS A 869 -46.17 -7.48 5.14
CA CYS A 869 -47.05 -7.20 4.00
C CYS A 869 -48.10 -6.15 4.37
N TYR A 870 -48.01 -4.97 3.76
CA TYR A 870 -48.90 -3.82 3.99
C TYR A 870 -50.12 -3.82 3.06
N CYS A 871 -50.79 -4.98 2.88
CA CYS A 871 -51.97 -5.09 2.02
C CYS A 871 -53.26 -4.76 2.79
N GLU A 872 -53.83 -3.58 2.54
CA GLU A 872 -55.08 -3.12 3.19
C GLU A 872 -56.26 -4.10 3.02
N LYS A 873 -56.37 -4.75 1.85
CA LYS A 873 -57.41 -5.75 1.55
C LYS A 873 -57.36 -6.99 2.45
N CYS A 874 -56.24 -7.24 3.14
CA CYS A 874 -56.08 -8.36 4.07
C CYS A 874 -55.99 -7.92 5.55
N ILE A 875 -55.68 -6.65 5.82
CA ILE A 875 -55.48 -6.13 7.19
C ILE A 875 -56.81 -5.81 7.89
N LYS A 876 -57.91 -5.62 7.15
CA LYS A 876 -59.29 -5.58 7.68
C LYS A 876 -59.96 -6.92 7.36
N PRO A 877 -60.26 -7.78 8.35
CA PRO A 877 -61.03 -7.42 9.55
C PRO A 877 -60.43 -7.85 10.90
N ASN A 878 -60.87 -7.17 11.98
CA ASN A 878 -60.65 -7.51 13.41
C ASN A 878 -59.21 -7.38 13.97
N ALA A 879 -58.56 -6.23 13.74
CA ALA A 879 -57.39 -5.81 14.52
C ALA A 879 -57.35 -4.29 14.76
N THR A 880 -58.31 -3.76 15.54
CA THR A 880 -58.00 -2.60 16.38
C THR A 880 -56.86 -2.98 17.33
N ASN A 881 -55.89 -2.08 17.51
CA ASN A 881 -54.63 -2.30 18.26
C ASN A 881 -53.61 -3.24 17.58
N ILE A 882 -53.03 -2.79 16.47
CA ILE A 882 -51.58 -2.98 16.28
C ILE A 882 -50.90 -1.95 17.20
N PRO A 883 -50.09 -2.34 18.20
CA PRO A 883 -49.37 -1.37 18.99
C PRO A 883 -48.33 -0.65 18.12
N GLN A 884 -48.42 0.67 18.06
CA GLN A 884 -47.29 1.52 17.67
C GLN A 884 -46.26 1.51 18.79
N SER A 885 -45.55 0.39 18.96
CA SER A 885 -44.49 0.24 19.94
C SER A 885 -43.14 0.11 19.25
N GLU A 886 -42.37 1.19 19.35
CA GLU A 886 -40.90 1.19 19.34
C GLU A 886 -40.24 0.59 18.10
N GLY A 887 -40.12 1.44 17.07
CA GLY A 887 -38.99 1.38 16.14
C GLY A 887 -37.67 1.70 16.84
N GLN A 888 -37.24 0.89 17.82
CA GLN A 888 -35.83 0.81 18.17
C GLN A 888 -35.12 0.03 17.06
N CYS A 889 -34.30 0.76 16.32
CA CYS A 889 -33.34 0.19 15.38
C CYS A 889 -32.33 -0.69 16.14
N LEU A 890 -32.44 -2.01 16.00
CA LEU A 890 -31.41 -3.01 16.31
C LEU A 890 -31.20 -3.92 15.11
#